data_AF-A0AAN8MTL4-F1
#
_entry.id   AF-A0AAN8MTL4-F1
#
_cell.length_a   1.000
_cell.length_b   1.000
_cell.length_c   1.000
_cell.angle_alpha   90.00
_cell.angle_beta   90.00
_cell.angle_gamma   90.00
#
_symmetry.space_group_name_H-M   'P 1'
#
loop_
_entity.id
_entity.type
_entity.pdbx_description
1 polymer ?
#
loop_
_entity_poly.entity_id
_entity_poly.type
_entity_poly.pdbx_seq_one_letter_code
_entity_poly.pdbx_strand_id
1 'polypeptide(L)'
;MEHKTPGTGVQISHSTVEKRIKQFLVSLDELINEVKNQNSNKPRNPKNWIVEQAEELLHSIEKCAKSRVYVKAKDDHAGLDSRGTELWNMTTKLLRSEKPSDIENKNTHLKLRHLAYLTLDCAQRTCGRATQGSLRLVKIAVKAGKTDLDHNDVSLAESVLGNAAKYIDDLSKNTTPLTVDEERERINLECEFLVQRIELSFLQHNVNAAELMCNNAMERFSRDESAAGRLEPRIRESLGKVLYKIGKDMVKRANLTTGVEWLARALEVVDPKHVGSEHFAAELRFGIMQNLVQTSLKTQASKDLQKAEKVMETMVEEWPERLNIHCLGLDIIVARKLGVKAYHSALMKMMTTVALSERSFKAIVGKCHVLLAQDLQGRGHRLACDILDHFVTERLTLEDNQEWIEQAFVTRIWMIVQDAHLDEEVIQGLQQLCEATSPKLEKPLSVSATHASQILLWKVSDTLVTCGRWLEAIQWCRVALHPIFGRSGETNTGKIARRLMHCAIEAHEYGAARDAYESMPTSCQETGSTQFLLFKIALRSLDLETAKICLDNVCNGPCKDIAILYSCALEAQSMGNKDIILKVLGQLLEQVDAKTPPEGANLPAIYRTMIRLILSDIRDNKAVEDGNLDSLCSVFQKALNNAVKSKASEAAADGTSKQIWSTDEYDWFSRNSYNLALRALQHWPPLYALNFSQFCVQFIKLYTPENCSEDDIENLDLRQSFCDYICASTCVALARKQEKMEDQLRYYGDARRSIISFREIRGKLHPRLTEQSQKDFGERYLGLLSHEFEACVHLEVWDVLPGILEEVAGFGQLQPLRRIGDMILCADAPTPVFLTILENLINHCIQIEKHKIGKISRWIRVLLQRSLQGDLDRAERLIYQVLDICKRPAVAKDYPQDELEWIAASLWNLGIDQNCAGDYAGSKKWAEFALSIAGFVKDGGQLESLLQGKFANLRTI
;
A
#
# COMPACT_ATOMS: atom_id res chain seq x y z
N MET A 1 93.03 12.90 -5.23
CA MET A 1 94.40 13.15 -4.74
C MET A 1 94.35 13.13 -3.23
N GLU A 2 94.82 12.04 -2.63
CA GLU A 2 95.49 11.99 -1.32
C GLU A 2 96.01 10.55 -1.20
N HIS A 3 97.32 10.41 -1.40
CA HIS A 3 98.03 9.14 -1.39
C HIS A 3 98.13 8.61 0.04
N LYS A 4 97.35 7.58 0.38
CA LYS A 4 97.73 6.61 1.41
C LYS A 4 98.43 5.43 0.73
N THR A 5 99.71 5.31 1.01
CA THR A 5 100.58 4.17 0.72
C THR A 5 99.96 2.86 1.21
N PRO A 6 99.91 1.79 0.39
CA PRO A 6 99.70 0.45 0.91
C PRO A 6 101.02 -0.06 1.48
N GLY A 7 100.99 -0.43 2.77
CA GLY A 7 102.11 -1.07 3.45
C GLY A 7 102.54 -2.37 2.77
N THR A 8 103.84 -2.61 2.85
CA THR A 8 104.58 -3.87 2.64
C THR A 8 103.72 -5.14 2.60
N GLY A 9 103.44 -5.63 1.39
CA GLY A 9 102.92 -6.98 1.18
C GLY A 9 104.02 -8.00 1.43
N VAL A 10 103.84 -8.84 2.45
CA VAL A 10 104.64 -10.04 2.69
C VAL A 10 104.61 -10.89 1.41
N GLN A 11 105.77 -11.12 0.77
CA GLN A 11 105.91 -12.16 -0.24
C GLN A 11 105.67 -13.51 0.44
N ILE A 12 104.45 -14.03 0.32
CA ILE A 12 104.11 -15.37 0.82
C ILE A 12 104.87 -16.37 -0.07
N SER A 13 105.68 -17.24 0.53
CA SER A 13 106.42 -18.26 -0.23
C SER A 13 105.46 -19.25 -0.91
N HIS A 14 105.85 -19.75 -2.10
CA HIS A 14 105.11 -20.80 -2.84
C HIS A 14 104.74 -21.99 -1.93
N SER A 15 105.70 -22.42 -1.09
CA SER A 15 105.53 -23.50 -0.13
C SER A 15 104.43 -23.25 0.91
N THR A 16 104.21 -21.99 1.31
CA THR A 16 103.16 -21.62 2.26
C THR A 16 101.78 -21.69 1.62
N VAL A 17 101.66 -21.36 0.32
CA VAL A 17 100.40 -21.45 -0.42
C VAL A 17 100.02 -22.91 -0.67
N GLU A 18 100.97 -23.75 -1.11
CA GLU A 18 100.72 -25.19 -1.29
C GLU A 18 100.31 -25.89 0.02
N LYS A 19 100.95 -25.57 1.14
CA LYS A 19 100.60 -26.15 2.45
C LYS A 19 99.18 -25.79 2.86
N ARG A 20 98.77 -24.54 2.62
CA ARG A 20 97.39 -24.08 2.87
C ARG A 20 96.38 -24.80 1.97
N ILE A 21 96.71 -24.99 0.68
CA ILE A 21 95.84 -25.71 -0.26
C ILE A 21 95.70 -27.19 0.10
N LYS A 22 96.79 -27.87 0.49
CA LYS A 22 96.74 -29.26 0.96
C LYS A 22 95.91 -29.40 2.22
N GLN A 23 96.08 -28.50 3.20
CA GLN A 23 95.28 -28.50 4.42
C GLN A 23 93.79 -28.26 4.13
N PHE A 24 93.50 -27.32 3.24
CA PHE A 24 92.13 -27.06 2.78
C PHE A 24 91.51 -28.29 2.11
N LEU A 25 92.23 -28.97 1.22
CA LEU A 25 91.72 -30.17 0.53
C LEU A 25 91.40 -31.33 1.50
N VAL A 26 92.21 -31.52 2.54
CA VAL A 26 91.93 -32.54 3.58
C VAL A 26 90.63 -32.22 4.32
N SER A 27 90.47 -30.98 4.79
CA SER A 27 89.27 -30.55 5.50
C SER A 27 88.03 -30.51 4.59
N LEU A 28 88.21 -30.25 3.29
CA LEU A 28 87.15 -30.33 2.29
C LEU A 28 86.71 -31.79 2.04
N ASP A 29 87.65 -32.74 2.03
CA ASP A 29 87.34 -34.17 1.87
C ASP A 29 86.54 -34.71 3.07
N GLU A 30 86.87 -34.28 4.29
CA GLU A 30 86.09 -34.58 5.50
C GLU A 30 84.67 -34.05 5.38
N LEU A 31 84.51 -32.79 4.96
CA LEU A 31 83.20 -32.18 4.74
C LEU A 31 82.40 -32.93 3.66
N ILE A 32 82.99 -33.22 2.50
CA ILE A 32 82.31 -33.94 1.40
C ILE A 32 81.85 -35.32 1.86
N ASN A 33 82.67 -36.06 2.63
CA ASN A 33 82.29 -37.37 3.15
C ASN A 33 81.13 -37.29 4.15
N GLU A 34 81.13 -36.29 5.03
CA GLU A 34 80.05 -36.12 6.00
C GLU A 34 78.72 -35.71 5.32
N VAL A 35 78.77 -34.78 4.35
CA VAL A 35 77.57 -34.42 3.56
C VAL A 35 77.05 -35.65 2.80
N LYS A 36 77.91 -36.58 2.34
CA LYS A 36 77.49 -37.81 1.63
C LYS A 36 76.77 -38.77 2.58
N ASN A 37 77.24 -38.84 3.82
CA ASN A 37 76.70 -39.74 4.85
C ASN A 37 75.38 -39.25 5.45
N GLN A 38 75.06 -37.96 5.38
CA GLN A 38 73.75 -37.43 5.81
C GLN A 38 72.55 -38.01 5.03
N ASN A 39 72.74 -38.55 3.82
CA ASN A 39 71.70 -39.29 3.09
C ASN A 39 71.40 -40.68 3.69
N SER A 40 72.19 -41.13 4.67
CA SER A 40 71.96 -42.40 5.38
C SER A 40 71.45 -42.12 6.80
N ASN A 41 70.17 -42.43 7.06
CA ASN A 41 69.45 -42.24 8.33
C ASN A 41 70.27 -42.57 9.59
N LYS A 42 70.96 -41.59 10.19
CA LYS A 42 71.47 -41.68 11.57
C LYS A 42 71.25 -40.40 12.36
N PRO A 43 70.81 -40.50 13.64
CA PRO A 43 70.51 -39.35 14.50
C PRO A 43 71.78 -38.98 15.29
N ARG A 44 72.56 -38.05 14.77
CA ARG A 44 73.40 -37.18 15.59
C ARG A 44 73.03 -35.74 15.26
N ASN A 45 73.76 -34.74 15.74
CA ASN A 45 73.51 -33.33 15.49
C ASN A 45 74.41 -32.78 14.34
N PRO A 46 74.51 -33.41 13.14
CA PRO A 46 75.55 -33.09 12.14
C PRO A 46 75.27 -31.81 11.35
N LYS A 47 74.08 -31.20 11.48
CA LYS A 47 73.71 -30.02 10.69
C LYS A 47 74.50 -28.77 11.10
N ASN A 48 74.62 -28.49 12.40
CA ASN A 48 75.39 -27.34 12.88
C ASN A 48 76.88 -27.50 12.58
N TRP A 49 77.42 -28.71 12.72
CA TRP A 49 78.82 -29.01 12.39
C TRP A 49 79.12 -28.77 10.90
N ILE A 50 78.24 -29.18 9.98
CA ILE A 50 78.43 -28.92 8.54
C ILE A 50 78.39 -27.42 8.23
N VAL A 51 77.52 -26.66 8.89
CA VAL A 51 77.44 -25.20 8.71
C VAL A 51 78.71 -24.52 9.21
N GLU A 52 79.14 -24.82 10.45
CA GLU A 52 80.36 -24.28 11.05
C GLU A 52 81.60 -24.64 10.21
N GLN A 53 81.71 -25.91 9.80
CA GLN A 53 82.83 -26.39 8.98
C GLN A 53 82.82 -25.75 7.58
N ALA A 54 81.64 -25.54 6.98
CA ALA A 54 81.53 -24.85 5.69
C ALA A 54 81.94 -23.36 5.82
N GLU A 55 81.59 -22.67 6.90
CA GLU A 55 82.01 -21.29 7.16
C GLU A 55 83.52 -21.17 7.39
N GLU A 56 84.12 -22.08 8.16
CA GLU A 56 85.56 -22.14 8.34
C GLU A 56 86.29 -22.39 7.02
N LEU A 57 85.77 -23.31 6.20
CA LEU A 57 86.31 -23.61 4.87
C LEU A 57 86.13 -22.45 3.90
N LEU A 58 85.04 -21.70 3.97
CA LEU A 58 84.84 -20.47 3.20
C LEU A 58 85.92 -19.42 3.54
N HIS A 59 86.21 -19.21 4.83
CA HIS A 59 87.28 -18.30 5.23
C HIS A 59 88.67 -18.81 4.79
N SER A 60 88.88 -20.12 4.88
CA SER A 60 90.13 -20.77 4.46
C SER A 60 90.37 -20.65 2.95
N ILE A 61 89.36 -20.89 2.11
CA ILE A 61 89.49 -20.80 0.65
C ILE A 61 89.69 -19.35 0.20
N GLU A 62 89.03 -18.36 0.83
CA GLU A 62 89.27 -16.94 0.55
C GLU A 62 90.71 -16.53 0.86
N LYS A 63 91.26 -17.01 1.98
CA LYS A 63 92.64 -16.78 2.38
C LYS A 63 93.61 -17.44 1.39
N CYS A 64 93.30 -18.64 0.90
CA CYS A 64 94.04 -19.29 -0.18
C CYS A 64 93.98 -18.46 -1.48
N ALA A 65 92.80 -17.97 -1.85
CA ALA A 65 92.58 -17.19 -3.06
C ALA A 65 93.33 -15.86 -3.04
N LYS A 66 93.35 -15.14 -1.90
CA LYS A 66 94.14 -13.90 -1.70
C LYS A 66 95.65 -14.14 -1.74
N SER A 67 96.10 -15.26 -1.19
CA SER A 67 97.54 -15.61 -1.16
C SER A 67 98.06 -15.99 -2.56
N ARG A 68 97.19 -16.51 -3.43
CA ARG A 68 97.54 -16.96 -4.79
C ARG A 68 97.75 -15.81 -5.79
N VAL A 69 97.18 -14.63 -5.55
CA VAL A 69 97.33 -13.43 -6.41
C VAL A 69 98.81 -13.04 -6.63
N TYR A 70 99.69 -13.41 -5.68
CA TYR A 70 101.11 -13.07 -5.69
C TYR A 70 102.02 -14.18 -6.25
N VAL A 71 101.45 -15.30 -6.70
CA VAL A 71 102.18 -16.48 -7.19
C VAL A 71 101.94 -16.67 -8.69
N LYS A 72 102.99 -16.53 -9.51
CA LYS A 72 102.94 -16.67 -10.99
C LYS A 72 103.13 -18.12 -11.49
N ALA A 73 103.09 -19.11 -10.61
CA ALA A 73 103.41 -20.51 -10.97
C ALA A 73 102.25 -21.22 -11.68
N LYS A 74 102.61 -22.11 -12.62
CA LYS A 74 101.74 -22.86 -13.54
C LYS A 74 101.25 -24.21 -12.97
N ASP A 75 101.13 -24.35 -11.65
CA ASP A 75 100.63 -25.60 -11.08
C ASP A 75 99.09 -25.61 -11.09
N ASP A 76 98.54 -26.40 -12.02
CA ASP A 76 97.13 -26.75 -12.07
C ASP A 76 96.83 -27.70 -10.91
N HIS A 77 96.22 -27.19 -9.84
CA HIS A 77 95.72 -28.03 -8.75
C HIS A 77 94.46 -28.78 -9.20
N ALA A 78 94.65 -29.87 -9.96
CA ALA A 78 93.60 -30.80 -10.37
C ALA A 78 92.77 -31.33 -9.18
N GLY A 79 93.37 -31.39 -7.98
CA GLY A 79 92.66 -31.74 -6.74
C GLY A 79 91.58 -30.73 -6.34
N LEU A 80 91.85 -29.42 -6.47
CA LEU A 80 90.84 -28.38 -6.19
C LEU A 80 89.73 -28.40 -7.24
N ASP A 81 90.07 -28.58 -8.52
CA ASP A 81 89.06 -28.65 -9.59
C ASP A 81 88.16 -29.88 -9.46
N SER A 82 88.75 -31.05 -9.16
CA SER A 82 88.03 -32.30 -8.95
C SER A 82 87.07 -32.23 -7.75
N ARG A 83 87.57 -31.82 -6.57
CA ARG A 83 86.73 -31.71 -5.36
C ARG A 83 85.72 -30.57 -5.42
N GLY A 84 86.08 -29.44 -6.02
CA GLY A 84 85.15 -28.35 -6.29
C GLY A 84 84.01 -28.79 -7.20
N THR A 85 84.30 -29.58 -8.25
CA THR A 85 83.30 -30.12 -9.17
C THR A 85 82.42 -31.18 -8.49
N GLU A 86 83.01 -32.04 -7.66
CA GLU A 86 82.28 -33.03 -6.86
C GLU A 86 81.28 -32.36 -5.91
N LEU A 87 81.74 -31.37 -5.14
CA LEU A 87 80.88 -30.60 -4.23
C LEU A 87 79.82 -29.80 -4.99
N TRP A 88 80.14 -29.24 -6.17
CA TRP A 88 79.18 -28.54 -7.02
C TRP A 88 78.04 -29.46 -7.52
N ASN A 89 78.39 -30.65 -8.00
CA ASN A 89 77.41 -31.62 -8.49
C ASN A 89 76.54 -32.15 -7.34
N MET A 90 77.15 -32.34 -6.16
CA MET A 90 76.46 -32.80 -4.98
C MET A 90 75.46 -31.77 -4.45
N THR A 91 75.90 -30.53 -4.26
CA THR A 91 75.02 -29.41 -3.83
C THR A 91 73.90 -29.16 -4.82
N THR A 92 74.16 -29.32 -6.12
CA THR A 92 73.12 -29.25 -7.16
C THR A 92 72.06 -30.35 -7.00
N LYS A 93 72.42 -31.57 -6.58
CA LYS A 93 71.44 -32.63 -6.29
C LYS A 93 70.64 -32.33 -5.02
N LEU A 94 71.32 -31.87 -3.96
CA LEU A 94 70.69 -31.53 -2.69
C LEU A 94 69.64 -30.43 -2.85
N LEU A 95 69.99 -29.33 -3.54
CA LEU A 95 69.06 -28.23 -3.83
C LEU A 95 67.85 -28.65 -4.69
N ARG A 96 67.97 -29.70 -5.51
CA ARG A 96 66.83 -30.24 -6.30
C ARG A 96 65.89 -31.11 -5.46
N SER A 97 66.39 -31.75 -4.42
CA SER A 97 65.62 -32.66 -3.56
C SER A 97 64.92 -31.97 -2.38
N GLU A 98 65.15 -30.68 -2.18
CA GLU A 98 64.64 -29.96 -1.02
C GLU A 98 63.18 -29.53 -1.12
N LYS A 99 62.44 -29.70 -0.02
CA LYS A 99 61.06 -29.22 0.11
C LYS A 99 61.02 -27.73 0.49
N PRO A 100 59.96 -27.00 0.12
CA PRO A 100 59.77 -25.58 0.44
C PRO A 100 59.95 -25.22 1.93
N SER A 101 59.62 -26.12 2.86
CA SER A 101 59.57 -25.93 4.32
C SER A 101 60.93 -25.85 5.04
N ASP A 102 62.02 -26.30 4.44
CA ASP A 102 63.26 -26.59 5.17
C ASP A 102 64.30 -25.46 5.01
N ILE A 103 64.03 -24.29 5.59
CA ILE A 103 64.80 -23.05 5.40
C ILE A 103 66.27 -23.17 5.86
N GLU A 104 66.54 -23.87 6.98
CA GLU A 104 67.90 -24.01 7.52
C GLU A 104 68.79 -24.94 6.67
N ASN A 105 68.24 -26.02 6.12
CA ASN A 105 68.98 -26.91 5.21
C ASN A 105 69.36 -26.17 3.92
N LYS A 106 68.45 -25.32 3.43
CA LYS A 106 68.67 -24.51 2.22
C LYS A 106 69.83 -23.54 2.37
N ASN A 107 69.88 -22.79 3.48
CA ASN A 107 70.99 -21.87 3.75
C ASN A 107 72.33 -22.62 3.81
N THR A 108 72.33 -23.83 4.37
CA THR A 108 73.51 -24.70 4.42
C THR A 108 73.95 -25.12 3.01
N HIS A 109 73.02 -25.55 2.16
CA HIS A 109 73.33 -25.94 0.78
C HIS A 109 73.77 -24.77 -0.11
N LEU A 110 73.25 -23.57 0.10
CA LEU A 110 73.71 -22.34 -0.57
C LEU A 110 75.16 -22.02 -0.19
N LYS A 111 75.50 -22.07 1.10
CA LYS A 111 76.90 -21.91 1.58
C LYS A 111 77.84 -22.96 1.01
N LEU A 112 77.42 -24.23 0.96
CA LEU A 112 78.20 -25.31 0.33
C LEU A 112 78.38 -25.10 -1.19
N ARG A 113 77.35 -24.58 -1.88
CA ARG A 113 77.43 -24.22 -3.30
C ARG A 113 78.37 -23.05 -3.54
N HIS A 114 78.36 -22.06 -2.65
CA HIS A 114 79.31 -20.95 -2.66
C HIS A 114 80.75 -21.42 -2.40
N LEU A 115 80.95 -22.34 -1.45
CA LEU A 115 82.25 -22.97 -1.19
C LEU A 115 82.75 -23.76 -2.40
N ALA A 116 81.88 -24.51 -3.06
CA ALA A 116 82.21 -25.22 -4.30
C ALA A 116 82.64 -24.24 -5.40
N TYR A 117 81.91 -23.13 -5.56
CA TYR A 117 82.27 -22.07 -6.49
C TYR A 117 83.64 -21.46 -6.17
N LEU A 118 83.88 -21.02 -4.93
CA LEU A 118 85.17 -20.41 -4.54
C LEU A 118 86.34 -21.39 -4.65
N THR A 119 86.08 -22.69 -4.48
CA THR A 119 87.09 -23.75 -4.67
C THR A 119 87.49 -23.88 -6.15
N LEU A 120 86.50 -23.90 -7.05
CA LEU A 120 86.72 -23.90 -8.50
C LEU A 120 87.36 -22.60 -9.00
N ASP A 121 86.91 -21.48 -8.45
CA ASP A 121 87.44 -20.15 -8.70
C ASP A 121 88.92 -20.05 -8.29
N CYS A 122 89.25 -20.58 -7.10
CA CYS A 122 90.62 -20.70 -6.65
C CYS A 122 91.42 -21.58 -7.62
N ALA A 123 90.93 -22.77 -7.99
CA ALA A 123 91.60 -23.74 -8.86
C ALA A 123 92.11 -23.13 -10.17
N GLN A 124 91.28 -22.30 -10.83
CA GLN A 124 91.50 -21.79 -12.17
C GLN A 124 92.43 -20.55 -12.27
N ARG A 125 92.58 -19.76 -11.17
CA ARG A 125 93.25 -18.43 -11.13
C ARG A 125 94.74 -18.37 -11.56
N THR A 126 95.38 -19.46 -11.96
CA THR A 126 96.77 -19.48 -12.48
C THR A 126 96.92 -19.89 -13.94
N CYS A 127 95.84 -20.22 -14.66
CA CYS A 127 95.92 -20.52 -16.09
C CYS A 127 95.74 -19.23 -16.91
N GLY A 128 96.85 -18.60 -17.28
CA GLY A 128 96.85 -17.39 -18.10
C GLY A 128 96.04 -17.55 -19.39
N ARG A 129 95.15 -16.58 -19.66
CA ARG A 129 94.54 -16.28 -20.97
C ARG A 129 93.87 -17.46 -21.72
N ALA A 130 93.43 -18.51 -21.04
CA ALA A 130 92.57 -19.51 -21.67
C ALA A 130 91.11 -19.02 -21.63
N THR A 131 90.62 -18.46 -22.74
CA THR A 131 89.27 -17.88 -22.85
C THR A 131 88.17 -18.86 -22.38
N GLN A 132 88.35 -20.16 -22.58
CA GLN A 132 87.44 -21.21 -22.11
C GLN A 132 87.35 -21.36 -20.58
N GLY A 133 88.47 -21.14 -19.86
CA GLY A 133 88.49 -21.19 -18.40
C GLY A 133 87.68 -20.05 -17.79
N SER A 134 87.84 -18.84 -18.32
CA SER A 134 87.05 -17.68 -17.91
C SER A 134 85.56 -17.83 -18.26
N LEU A 135 85.23 -18.37 -19.44
CA LEU A 135 83.83 -18.69 -19.80
C LEU A 135 83.21 -19.71 -18.83
N ARG A 136 83.94 -20.77 -18.46
CA ARG A 136 83.51 -21.76 -17.46
C ARG A 136 83.24 -21.11 -16.11
N LEU A 137 84.14 -20.24 -15.64
CA LEU A 137 83.97 -19.55 -14.35
C LEU A 137 82.78 -18.59 -14.35
N VAL A 138 82.58 -17.82 -15.42
CA VAL A 138 81.39 -16.95 -15.56
C VAL A 138 80.13 -17.79 -15.54
N LYS A 139 80.08 -18.91 -16.28
CA LYS A 139 78.94 -19.83 -16.31
C LYS A 139 78.60 -20.41 -14.95
N ILE A 140 79.61 -20.81 -14.18
CA ILE A 140 79.40 -21.35 -12.82
C ILE A 140 79.00 -20.22 -11.86
N ALA A 141 79.61 -19.04 -11.97
CA ALA A 141 79.27 -17.87 -11.16
C ALA A 141 77.83 -17.41 -11.40
N VAL A 142 77.40 -17.28 -12.66
CA VAL A 142 76.03 -16.91 -13.04
C VAL A 142 75.03 -17.98 -12.56
N LYS A 143 75.38 -19.27 -12.58
CA LYS A 143 74.53 -20.33 -12.02
C LYS A 143 74.44 -20.31 -10.49
N ALA A 144 75.54 -20.00 -9.80
CA ALA A 144 75.56 -19.83 -8.35
C ALA A 144 74.76 -18.59 -7.95
N GLY A 145 75.08 -17.44 -8.56
CA GLY A 145 74.39 -16.17 -8.35
C GLY A 145 72.88 -16.26 -8.61
N LYS A 146 72.45 -17.00 -9.64
CA LYS A 146 71.01 -17.23 -9.87
C LYS A 146 70.36 -17.98 -8.71
N THR A 147 71.01 -19.04 -8.24
CA THR A 147 70.51 -19.83 -7.09
C THR A 147 70.45 -18.96 -5.84
N ASP A 148 71.47 -18.15 -5.58
CA ASP A 148 71.53 -17.25 -4.42
C ASP A 148 70.42 -16.18 -4.48
N LEU A 149 70.20 -15.57 -5.65
CA LEU A 149 69.13 -14.58 -5.89
C LEU A 149 67.73 -15.18 -5.78
N ASP A 150 67.50 -16.40 -6.29
CA ASP A 150 66.22 -17.08 -6.19
C ASP A 150 65.84 -17.37 -4.72
N HIS A 151 66.84 -17.45 -3.83
CA HIS A 151 66.67 -17.60 -2.37
C HIS A 151 66.79 -16.28 -1.59
N ASN A 152 66.95 -15.15 -2.27
CA ASN A 152 67.14 -13.81 -1.69
C ASN A 152 68.37 -13.67 -0.77
N ASP A 153 69.44 -14.47 -0.93
CA ASP A 153 70.71 -14.24 -0.21
C ASP A 153 71.56 -13.22 -0.94
N VAL A 154 71.38 -11.95 -0.57
CA VAL A 154 72.06 -10.80 -1.19
C VAL A 154 73.57 -10.84 -0.98
N SER A 155 74.03 -11.37 0.15
CA SER A 155 75.44 -11.35 0.56
C SER A 155 76.30 -12.30 -0.29
N LEU A 156 75.81 -13.53 -0.48
CA LEU A 156 76.47 -14.53 -1.32
C LEU A 156 76.39 -14.12 -2.79
N ALA A 157 75.22 -13.67 -3.25
CA ALA A 157 75.04 -13.20 -4.63
C ALA A 157 75.98 -12.03 -4.97
N GLU A 158 76.19 -11.07 -4.06
CA GLU A 158 77.13 -9.97 -4.25
C GLU A 158 78.58 -10.46 -4.41
N SER A 159 79.02 -11.41 -3.57
CA SER A 159 80.35 -12.02 -3.65
C SER A 159 80.56 -12.76 -4.97
N VAL A 160 79.62 -13.62 -5.36
CA VAL A 160 79.70 -14.41 -6.60
C VAL A 160 79.68 -13.51 -7.84
N LEU A 161 78.72 -12.57 -7.91
CA LEU A 161 78.60 -11.66 -9.06
C LEU A 161 79.74 -10.65 -9.10
N GLY A 162 80.31 -10.25 -7.96
CA GLY A 162 81.52 -9.43 -7.91
C GLY A 162 82.74 -10.13 -8.50
N ASN A 163 82.86 -11.45 -8.34
CA ASN A 163 83.91 -12.24 -9.01
C ASN A 163 83.59 -12.46 -10.49
N ALA A 164 82.33 -12.71 -10.86
CA ALA A 164 81.91 -12.80 -12.26
C ALA A 164 82.24 -11.53 -13.05
N ALA A 165 82.06 -10.34 -12.45
CA ALA A 165 82.38 -9.06 -13.06
C ALA A 165 83.86 -8.95 -13.48
N LYS A 166 84.78 -9.48 -12.68
CA LYS A 166 86.22 -9.51 -12.99
C LYS A 166 86.50 -10.36 -14.22
N TYR A 167 85.88 -11.55 -14.28
CA TYR A 167 86.05 -12.45 -15.43
C TYR A 167 85.42 -11.92 -16.70
N ILE A 168 84.30 -11.21 -16.61
CA ILE A 168 83.69 -10.52 -17.76
C ILE A 168 84.59 -9.37 -18.26
N ASP A 169 85.17 -8.59 -17.34
CA ASP A 169 86.13 -7.53 -17.69
C ASP A 169 87.40 -8.13 -18.35
N ASP A 170 87.93 -9.22 -17.82
CA ASP A 170 89.06 -9.95 -18.42
C ASP A 170 88.71 -10.50 -19.81
N LEU A 171 87.51 -11.07 -19.99
CA LEU A 171 87.00 -11.55 -21.27
C LEU A 171 86.83 -10.42 -22.30
N SER A 172 86.47 -9.21 -21.85
CA SER A 172 86.33 -8.03 -22.71
C SER A 172 87.67 -7.48 -23.19
N LYS A 173 88.75 -7.70 -22.41
CA LYS A 173 90.12 -7.26 -22.70
C LYS A 173 90.93 -8.29 -23.49
N ASN A 174 90.42 -9.52 -23.64
CA ASN A 174 91.07 -10.57 -24.41
C ASN A 174 91.04 -10.27 -25.90
N THR A 175 92.21 -10.30 -26.52
CA THR A 175 92.43 -10.03 -27.96
C THR A 175 92.42 -11.29 -28.82
N THR A 176 92.19 -12.47 -28.23
CA THR A 176 92.08 -13.74 -28.95
C THR A 176 90.72 -13.85 -29.65
N PRO A 177 90.67 -14.09 -30.97
CA PRO A 177 89.41 -14.25 -31.68
C PRO A 177 88.68 -15.51 -31.18
N LEU A 178 87.44 -15.33 -30.75
CA LEU A 178 86.56 -16.40 -30.30
C LEU A 178 85.90 -17.12 -31.48
N THR A 179 85.57 -18.40 -31.30
CA THR A 179 84.67 -19.09 -32.23
C THR A 179 83.26 -18.49 -32.16
N VAL A 180 82.44 -18.72 -33.20
CA VAL A 180 81.05 -18.20 -33.25
C VAL A 180 80.23 -18.70 -32.06
N ASP A 181 80.43 -19.96 -31.64
CA ASP A 181 79.74 -20.56 -30.50
C ASP A 181 80.24 -20.00 -29.15
N GLU A 182 81.55 -19.81 -28.98
CA GLU A 182 82.11 -19.20 -27.76
C GLU A 182 81.74 -17.72 -27.64
N GLU A 183 81.65 -17.00 -28.75
CA GLU A 183 81.19 -15.61 -28.80
C GLU A 183 79.70 -15.53 -28.44
N ARG A 184 78.88 -16.45 -28.95
CA ARG A 184 77.46 -16.58 -28.58
C ARG A 184 77.29 -16.90 -27.09
N GLU A 185 78.06 -17.86 -26.57
CA GLU A 185 78.05 -18.22 -25.15
C GLU A 185 78.52 -17.05 -24.28
N ARG A 186 79.56 -16.30 -24.69
CA ARG A 186 80.01 -15.07 -24.03
C ARG A 186 78.88 -14.05 -23.94
N ILE A 187 78.24 -13.72 -25.06
CA ILE A 187 77.14 -12.74 -25.11
C ILE A 187 75.98 -13.16 -24.20
N ASN A 188 75.58 -14.43 -24.25
CA ASN A 188 74.52 -14.98 -23.40
C ASN A 188 74.87 -14.89 -21.91
N LEU A 189 76.09 -15.30 -21.52
CA LEU A 189 76.54 -15.26 -20.13
C LEU A 189 76.68 -13.83 -19.60
N GLU A 190 77.18 -12.91 -20.41
CA GLU A 190 77.24 -11.48 -20.05
C GLU A 190 75.84 -10.89 -19.84
N CYS A 191 74.89 -11.23 -20.71
CA CYS A 191 73.51 -10.78 -20.58
C CYS A 191 72.83 -11.39 -19.35
N GLU A 192 73.02 -12.69 -19.08
CA GLU A 192 72.49 -13.35 -17.89
C GLU A 192 73.10 -12.77 -16.60
N PHE A 193 74.39 -12.44 -16.62
CA PHE A 193 75.05 -11.70 -15.54
C PHE A 193 74.42 -10.31 -15.33
N LEU A 194 74.18 -9.54 -16.40
CA LEU A 194 73.55 -8.22 -16.29
C LEU A 194 72.13 -8.33 -15.71
N VAL A 195 71.33 -9.31 -16.13
CA VAL A 195 70.00 -9.60 -15.56
C VAL A 195 70.07 -9.83 -14.05
N GLN A 196 71.00 -10.67 -13.61
CA GLN A 196 71.20 -10.95 -12.19
C GLN A 196 71.72 -9.74 -11.41
N ARG A 197 72.57 -8.90 -12.02
CA ARG A 197 73.05 -7.66 -11.42
C ARG A 197 71.95 -6.61 -11.24
N ILE A 198 70.99 -6.54 -12.16
CA ILE A 198 69.78 -5.72 -12.01
C ILE A 198 68.97 -6.20 -10.80
N GLU A 199 68.72 -7.50 -10.70
CA GLU A 199 67.98 -8.10 -9.57
C GLU A 199 68.71 -7.86 -8.23
N LEU A 200 70.02 -8.09 -8.19
CA LEU A 200 70.84 -7.86 -6.99
C LEU A 200 70.79 -6.41 -6.54
N SER A 201 71.01 -5.46 -7.46
CA SER A 201 71.02 -4.02 -7.14
C SER A 201 69.67 -3.55 -6.60
N PHE A 202 68.57 -4.13 -7.12
CA PHE A 202 67.23 -3.88 -6.61
C PHE A 202 67.03 -4.45 -5.20
N LEU A 203 67.49 -5.68 -4.94
CA LEU A 203 67.44 -6.30 -3.60
C LEU A 203 68.30 -5.54 -2.58
N GLN A 204 69.40 -4.93 -3.01
CA GLN A 204 70.23 -4.01 -2.21
C GLN A 204 69.59 -2.62 -1.98
N HIS A 205 68.34 -2.42 -2.44
CA HIS A 205 67.62 -1.15 -2.37
C HIS A 205 68.26 0.01 -3.14
N ASN A 206 69.15 -0.28 -4.10
CA ASN A 206 69.79 0.73 -4.95
C ASN A 206 69.15 0.75 -6.34
N VAL A 207 68.02 1.46 -6.46
CA VAL A 207 67.24 1.54 -7.71
C VAL A 207 68.03 2.21 -8.83
N ASN A 208 68.82 3.24 -8.54
CA ASN A 208 69.62 3.95 -9.55
C ASN A 208 70.67 3.04 -10.18
N ALA A 209 71.30 2.17 -9.39
CA ALA A 209 72.23 1.17 -9.90
C ALA A 209 71.51 0.12 -10.76
N ALA A 210 70.33 -0.34 -10.33
CA ALA A 210 69.50 -1.25 -11.11
C ALA A 210 69.08 -0.63 -12.45
N GLU A 211 68.74 0.66 -12.46
CA GLU A 211 68.35 1.40 -13.66
C GLU A 211 69.50 1.57 -14.66
N LEU A 212 70.69 1.95 -14.17
CA LEU A 212 71.89 2.02 -15.01
C LEU A 212 72.20 0.67 -15.65
N MET A 213 72.14 -0.40 -14.86
CA MET A 213 72.40 -1.76 -15.35
C MET A 213 71.32 -2.22 -16.34
N CYS A 214 70.06 -1.85 -16.10
CA CYS A 214 68.96 -2.11 -17.04
C CYS A 214 69.20 -1.42 -18.37
N ASN A 215 69.60 -0.15 -18.37
CA ASN A 215 69.88 0.59 -19.60
C ASN A 215 71.05 -0.04 -20.38
N ASN A 216 72.12 -0.43 -19.67
CA ASN A 216 73.24 -1.15 -20.29
C ASN A 216 72.82 -2.49 -20.88
N ALA A 217 71.93 -3.22 -20.21
CA ALA A 217 71.39 -4.48 -20.71
C ALA A 217 70.53 -4.23 -21.96
N MET A 218 69.58 -3.28 -21.91
CA MET A 218 68.72 -2.89 -23.02
C MET A 218 69.50 -2.41 -24.25
N GLU A 219 70.54 -1.60 -24.05
CA GLU A 219 71.42 -1.16 -25.15
C GLU A 219 72.10 -2.35 -25.83
N ARG A 220 72.56 -3.33 -25.06
CA ARG A 220 73.17 -4.56 -25.60
C ARG A 220 72.17 -5.45 -26.32
N PHE A 221 70.92 -5.49 -25.87
CA PHE A 221 69.85 -6.22 -26.58
C PHE A 221 69.40 -5.53 -27.87
N SER A 222 69.63 -4.22 -28.03
CA SER A 222 69.15 -3.41 -29.15
C SER A 222 70.21 -3.05 -30.20
N ARG A 223 71.51 -3.20 -29.89
CA ARG A 223 72.62 -2.77 -30.76
C ARG A 223 72.73 -3.46 -32.13
N ASP A 224 72.04 -4.58 -32.38
CA ASP A 224 72.12 -5.27 -33.68
C ASP A 224 70.98 -6.31 -33.87
N GLU A 225 70.25 -6.26 -35.00
CA GLU A 225 69.25 -7.30 -35.35
C GLU A 225 69.88 -8.69 -35.46
N SER A 226 71.16 -8.74 -35.87
CA SER A 226 71.95 -9.97 -35.95
C SER A 226 72.39 -10.49 -34.57
N ALA A 227 72.53 -9.63 -33.56
CA ALA A 227 72.83 -10.01 -32.18
C ALA A 227 71.55 -10.45 -31.45
N ALA A 228 70.41 -9.84 -31.78
CA ALA A 228 69.10 -10.21 -31.25
C ALA A 228 68.70 -11.67 -31.57
N GLY A 229 69.16 -12.23 -32.70
CA GLY A 229 68.98 -13.65 -33.05
C GLY A 229 69.99 -14.61 -32.40
N ARG A 230 71.12 -14.10 -31.86
CA ARG A 230 72.15 -14.90 -31.18
C ARG A 230 71.82 -15.15 -29.70
N LEU A 231 71.01 -14.27 -29.12
CA LEU A 231 70.51 -14.34 -27.75
C LEU A 231 69.51 -15.48 -27.54
N GLU A 232 69.66 -16.22 -26.45
CA GLU A 232 68.67 -17.22 -26.07
C GLU A 232 67.35 -16.56 -25.60
N PRO A 233 66.19 -17.02 -26.10
CA PRO A 233 64.87 -16.54 -25.65
C PRO A 233 64.69 -16.53 -24.12
N ARG A 234 65.24 -17.55 -23.44
CA ARG A 234 65.21 -17.70 -21.98
C ARG A 234 65.84 -16.53 -21.23
N ILE A 235 66.85 -15.87 -21.81
CA ILE A 235 67.52 -14.73 -21.18
C ILE A 235 66.63 -13.50 -21.22
N ARG A 236 65.91 -13.29 -22.33
CA ARG A 236 64.89 -12.24 -22.44
C ARG A 236 63.71 -12.50 -21.50
N GLU A 237 63.25 -13.74 -21.38
CA GLU A 237 62.23 -14.11 -20.38
C GLU A 237 62.71 -13.83 -18.96
N SER A 238 63.96 -14.20 -18.65
CA SER A 238 64.57 -13.96 -17.34
C SER A 238 64.64 -12.46 -17.03
N LEU A 239 65.07 -11.64 -17.99
CA LEU A 239 65.05 -10.18 -17.87
C LEU A 239 63.63 -9.66 -17.68
N GLY A 240 62.70 -10.05 -18.53
CA GLY A 240 61.29 -9.67 -18.43
C GLY A 240 60.70 -10.01 -17.07
N LYS A 241 61.03 -11.18 -16.52
CA LYS A 241 60.62 -11.62 -15.17
C LYS A 241 61.22 -10.74 -14.08
N VAL A 242 62.50 -10.38 -14.15
CA VAL A 242 63.15 -9.47 -13.19
C VAL A 242 62.54 -8.08 -13.27
N LEU A 243 62.39 -7.51 -14.47
CA LEU A 243 61.79 -6.18 -14.67
C LEU A 243 60.32 -6.16 -14.18
N TYR A 244 59.57 -7.22 -14.45
CA TYR A 244 58.21 -7.39 -13.95
C TYR A 244 58.16 -7.49 -12.42
N LYS A 245 59.08 -8.23 -11.80
CA LYS A 245 59.22 -8.33 -10.33
C LYS A 245 59.51 -6.96 -9.72
N ILE A 246 60.44 -6.19 -10.30
CA ILE A 246 60.79 -4.83 -9.88
C ILE A 246 59.58 -3.91 -10.03
N GLY A 247 58.95 -3.87 -11.20
CA GLY A 247 57.77 -3.04 -11.45
C GLY A 247 56.63 -3.34 -10.48
N LYS A 248 56.32 -4.62 -10.25
CA LYS A 248 55.29 -5.04 -9.29
C LYS A 248 55.62 -4.60 -7.86
N ASP A 249 56.88 -4.68 -7.45
CA ASP A 249 57.30 -4.25 -6.11
C ASP A 249 57.25 -2.72 -5.95
N MET A 250 57.64 -1.96 -6.98
CA MET A 250 57.49 -0.50 -7.00
C MET A 250 56.02 -0.07 -6.85
N VAL A 251 55.11 -0.77 -7.54
CA VAL A 251 53.65 -0.56 -7.40
C VAL A 251 53.17 -0.86 -5.98
N LYS A 252 53.68 -1.93 -5.35
CA LYS A 252 53.36 -2.24 -3.93
C LYS A 252 53.85 -1.15 -2.98
N ARG A 253 54.99 -0.51 -3.27
CA ARG A 253 55.54 0.62 -2.50
C ARG A 253 54.89 1.97 -2.84
N ALA A 254 53.78 1.97 -3.59
CA ALA A 254 53.05 3.15 -4.05
C ALA A 254 53.86 4.10 -4.98
N ASN A 255 55.01 3.67 -5.51
CA ASN A 255 55.75 4.43 -6.52
C ASN A 255 55.26 4.06 -7.93
N LEU A 256 54.08 4.58 -8.27
CA LEU A 256 53.31 4.13 -9.43
C LEU A 256 53.94 4.54 -10.77
N THR A 257 54.51 5.73 -10.88
CA THR A 257 55.10 6.25 -12.13
C THR A 257 56.32 5.42 -12.56
N THR A 258 57.27 5.20 -11.65
CA THR A 258 58.42 4.32 -11.92
C THR A 258 57.95 2.88 -12.13
N GLY A 259 56.92 2.42 -11.41
CA GLY A 259 56.30 1.12 -11.65
C GLY A 259 55.83 0.93 -13.10
N VAL A 260 55.14 1.93 -13.68
CA VAL A 260 54.73 1.92 -15.09
C VAL A 260 55.94 1.85 -16.03
N GLU A 261 57.02 2.58 -15.77
CA GLU A 261 58.22 2.58 -16.60
C GLU A 261 58.97 1.23 -16.58
N TRP A 262 59.06 0.58 -15.42
CA TRP A 262 59.64 -0.75 -15.31
C TRP A 262 58.77 -1.82 -16.00
N LEU A 263 57.44 -1.75 -15.84
CA LEU A 263 56.50 -2.66 -16.51
C LEU A 263 56.47 -2.45 -18.03
N ALA A 264 56.58 -1.21 -18.50
CA ALA A 264 56.70 -0.88 -19.91
C ALA A 264 57.94 -1.50 -20.55
N ARG A 265 59.11 -1.34 -19.91
CA ARG A 265 60.35 -1.97 -20.37
C ARG A 265 60.26 -3.49 -20.34
N ALA A 266 59.62 -4.06 -19.33
CA ALA A 266 59.39 -5.51 -19.27
C ALA A 266 58.58 -6.00 -20.49
N LEU A 267 57.57 -5.24 -20.92
CA LEU A 267 56.75 -5.57 -22.09
C LEU A 267 57.55 -5.50 -23.40
N GLU A 268 58.43 -4.50 -23.54
CA GLU A 268 59.31 -4.36 -24.72
C GLU A 268 60.31 -5.52 -24.85
N VAL A 269 60.79 -6.06 -23.73
CA VAL A 269 61.72 -7.20 -23.71
C VAL A 269 61.03 -8.53 -24.06
N VAL A 270 59.77 -8.70 -23.63
CA VAL A 270 58.98 -9.92 -23.87
C VAL A 270 58.12 -9.75 -25.13
N ASP A 271 58.73 -9.25 -26.21
CA ASP A 271 58.10 -9.16 -27.53
C ASP A 271 57.97 -10.58 -28.13
N PRO A 272 56.77 -10.98 -28.62
CA PRO A 272 56.55 -12.25 -29.29
C PRO A 272 57.55 -12.58 -30.41
N LYS A 273 58.08 -11.56 -31.11
CA LYS A 273 59.09 -11.72 -32.18
C LYS A 273 60.41 -12.33 -31.68
N HIS A 274 60.71 -12.21 -30.39
CA HIS A 274 62.03 -12.43 -29.83
C HIS A 274 62.11 -13.55 -28.79
N VAL A 275 60.97 -13.90 -28.19
CA VAL A 275 60.87 -14.90 -27.12
C VAL A 275 60.17 -16.18 -27.60
N GLY A 276 59.43 -16.11 -28.72
CA GLY A 276 58.62 -17.22 -29.21
C GLY A 276 57.25 -17.33 -28.52
N SER A 277 56.45 -18.33 -28.91
CA SER A 277 55.07 -18.50 -28.46
C SER A 277 54.90 -19.59 -27.38
N GLU A 278 55.93 -19.84 -26.58
CA GLU A 278 55.83 -20.81 -25.49
C GLU A 278 54.82 -20.34 -24.43
N HIS A 279 54.09 -21.29 -23.85
CA HIS A 279 53.00 -21.00 -22.90
C HIS A 279 53.46 -20.13 -21.71
N PHE A 280 54.67 -20.35 -21.21
CA PHE A 280 55.24 -19.56 -20.12
C PHE A 280 55.47 -18.09 -20.50
N ALA A 281 56.02 -17.83 -21.69
CA ALA A 281 56.24 -16.48 -22.19
C ALA A 281 54.92 -15.72 -22.41
N ALA A 282 53.89 -16.41 -22.91
CA ALA A 282 52.56 -15.85 -23.07
C ALA A 282 51.92 -15.45 -21.72
N GLU A 283 52.01 -16.29 -20.68
CA GLU A 283 51.49 -15.96 -19.35
C GLU A 283 52.29 -14.84 -18.65
N LEU A 284 53.62 -14.82 -18.81
CA LEU A 284 54.45 -13.72 -18.31
C LEU A 284 54.05 -12.40 -18.97
N ARG A 285 53.90 -12.38 -20.28
CA ARG A 285 53.49 -11.20 -21.05
C ARG A 285 52.10 -10.72 -20.64
N PHE A 286 51.14 -11.65 -20.52
CA PHE A 286 49.80 -11.34 -19.99
C PHE A 286 49.88 -10.69 -18.60
N GLY A 287 50.65 -11.27 -17.68
CA GLY A 287 50.85 -10.71 -16.34
C GLY A 287 51.45 -9.31 -16.34
N ILE A 288 52.42 -9.05 -17.23
CA ILE A 288 53.02 -7.73 -17.42
C ILE A 288 51.97 -6.74 -17.92
N MET A 289 51.27 -7.06 -19.02
CA MET A 289 50.25 -6.20 -19.63
C MET A 289 49.13 -5.89 -18.63
N GLN A 290 48.64 -6.89 -17.90
CA GLN A 290 47.61 -6.73 -16.88
C GLN A 290 48.05 -5.75 -15.78
N ASN A 291 49.24 -5.93 -15.21
CA ASN A 291 49.73 -5.03 -14.15
C ASN A 291 50.06 -3.64 -14.69
N LEU A 292 50.54 -3.53 -15.93
CA LEU A 292 50.77 -2.26 -16.59
C LEU A 292 49.47 -1.46 -16.68
N VAL A 293 48.41 -2.06 -17.24
CA VAL A 293 47.08 -1.44 -17.35
C VAL A 293 46.52 -1.07 -15.98
N GLN A 294 46.57 -1.99 -15.00
CA GLN A 294 46.10 -1.72 -13.64
C GLN A 294 46.87 -0.58 -12.96
N THR A 295 48.17 -0.48 -13.20
CA THR A 295 49.00 0.58 -12.62
C THR A 295 48.72 1.91 -13.31
N SER A 296 48.59 1.92 -14.64
CA SER A 296 48.19 3.11 -15.41
C SER A 296 46.81 3.63 -15.02
N LEU A 297 45.86 2.74 -14.71
CA LEU A 297 44.56 3.11 -14.14
C LEU A 297 44.69 3.75 -12.75
N LYS A 298 45.69 3.35 -11.94
CA LYS A 298 45.95 3.95 -10.63
C LYS A 298 46.69 5.29 -10.72
N THR A 299 47.57 5.48 -11.70
CA THR A 299 48.28 6.76 -11.89
C THR A 299 47.35 7.85 -12.42
N GLN A 300 46.32 7.50 -13.20
CA GLN A 300 45.40 8.44 -13.86
C GLN A 300 46.09 9.49 -14.75
N ALA A 301 47.37 9.27 -15.09
CA ALA A 301 48.11 10.16 -15.96
C ALA A 301 47.69 9.93 -17.42
N SER A 302 47.41 11.00 -18.17
CA SER A 302 46.90 10.91 -19.55
C SER A 302 47.80 10.09 -20.48
N LYS A 303 49.13 10.26 -20.36
CA LYS A 303 50.14 9.50 -21.12
C LYS A 303 50.08 7.98 -20.82
N ASP A 304 49.88 7.62 -19.55
CA ASP A 304 49.83 6.23 -19.12
C ASP A 304 48.51 5.57 -19.53
N LEU A 305 47.40 6.31 -19.51
CA LEU A 305 46.09 5.82 -19.94
C LEU A 305 46.03 5.57 -21.46
N GLN A 306 46.66 6.40 -22.28
CA GLN A 306 46.81 6.14 -23.73
C GLN A 306 47.64 4.88 -23.99
N LYS A 307 48.73 4.68 -23.23
CA LYS A 307 49.54 3.47 -23.33
C LYS A 307 48.74 2.24 -22.90
N ALA A 308 47.95 2.34 -21.83
CA ALA A 308 47.09 1.26 -21.37
C ALA A 308 46.01 0.90 -22.41
N GLU A 309 45.41 1.88 -23.11
CA GLU A 309 44.45 1.63 -24.19
C GLU A 309 45.06 0.80 -25.32
N LYS A 310 46.23 1.20 -25.83
CA LYS A 310 46.94 0.45 -26.87
C LYS A 310 47.30 -0.98 -26.42
N VAL A 311 47.72 -1.12 -25.17
CA VAL A 311 48.00 -2.44 -24.58
C VAL A 311 46.71 -3.27 -24.48
N MET A 312 45.59 -2.65 -24.14
CA MET A 312 44.29 -3.33 -24.07
C MET A 312 43.78 -3.79 -25.43
N GLU A 313 43.99 -3.02 -26.51
CA GLU A 313 43.68 -3.47 -27.88
C GLU A 313 44.38 -4.79 -28.19
N THR A 314 45.68 -4.87 -27.90
CA THR A 314 46.47 -6.10 -28.06
C THR A 314 45.97 -7.23 -27.16
N MET A 315 45.61 -6.95 -25.90
CA MET A 315 45.09 -7.98 -24.99
C MET A 315 43.75 -8.55 -25.48
N VAL A 316 42.86 -7.72 -26.01
CA VAL A 316 41.54 -8.14 -26.52
C VAL A 316 41.68 -9.02 -27.77
N GLU A 317 42.65 -8.73 -28.63
CA GLU A 317 42.92 -9.55 -29.83
C GLU A 317 43.48 -10.94 -29.46
N GLU A 318 44.38 -11.01 -28.49
CA GLU A 318 45.09 -12.25 -28.17
C GLU A 318 44.39 -13.15 -27.17
N TRP A 319 43.58 -12.58 -26.26
CA TRP A 319 42.87 -13.34 -25.23
C TRP A 319 41.40 -12.88 -25.06
N PRO A 320 40.57 -12.92 -26.13
CA PRO A 320 39.22 -12.35 -26.14
C PRO A 320 38.26 -12.97 -25.12
N GLU A 321 38.50 -14.19 -24.65
CA GLU A 321 37.61 -14.91 -23.73
C GLU A 321 37.85 -14.58 -22.24
N ARG A 322 38.96 -13.93 -21.90
CA ARG A 322 39.31 -13.70 -20.48
C ARG A 322 38.53 -12.53 -19.89
N LEU A 323 37.70 -12.83 -18.89
CA LEU A 323 36.85 -11.85 -18.18
C LEU A 323 37.61 -10.61 -17.68
N ASN A 324 38.80 -10.79 -17.11
CA ASN A 324 39.55 -9.69 -16.52
C ASN A 324 40.02 -8.65 -17.55
N ILE A 325 40.22 -9.03 -18.81
CA ILE A 325 40.55 -8.10 -19.90
C ILE A 325 39.37 -7.16 -20.13
N HIS A 326 38.17 -7.72 -20.32
CA HIS A 326 36.98 -6.92 -20.55
C HIS A 326 36.67 -5.98 -19.36
N CYS A 327 36.81 -6.47 -18.13
CA CYS A 327 36.66 -5.64 -16.94
C CYS A 327 37.63 -4.46 -16.92
N LEU A 328 38.91 -4.69 -17.26
CA LEU A 328 39.93 -3.63 -17.33
C LEU A 328 39.67 -2.65 -18.47
N GLY A 329 39.21 -3.14 -19.63
CA GLY A 329 38.83 -2.29 -20.76
C GLY A 329 37.70 -1.32 -20.39
N LEU A 330 36.67 -1.81 -19.69
CA LEU A 330 35.60 -0.98 -19.15
C LEU A 330 36.14 0.06 -18.16
N ASP A 331 37.07 -0.32 -17.28
CA ASP A 331 37.67 0.61 -16.32
C ASP A 331 38.50 1.73 -17.00
N ILE A 332 39.16 1.45 -18.14
CA ILE A 332 39.82 2.48 -18.96
C ILE A 332 38.81 3.45 -19.56
N ILE A 333 37.70 2.95 -20.10
CA ILE A 333 36.64 3.78 -20.67
C ILE A 333 36.11 4.77 -19.62
N VAL A 334 35.91 4.29 -18.38
CA VAL A 334 35.53 5.13 -17.24
C VAL A 334 36.60 6.16 -16.90
N ALA A 335 37.85 5.72 -16.70
CA ALA A 335 38.95 6.59 -16.28
C ALA A 335 39.19 7.73 -17.30
N ARG A 336 39.05 7.43 -18.59
CA ARG A 336 39.22 8.40 -19.67
C ARG A 336 37.95 9.18 -20.03
N LYS A 337 36.81 8.84 -19.41
CA LYS A 337 35.50 9.45 -19.70
C LYS A 337 35.17 9.42 -21.20
N LEU A 338 35.42 8.28 -21.87
CA LEU A 338 35.15 8.10 -23.31
C LEU A 338 33.65 8.07 -23.64
N GLY A 339 32.80 8.00 -22.62
CA GLY A 339 31.36 8.15 -22.72
C GLY A 339 30.58 6.83 -22.62
N VAL A 340 29.29 6.99 -22.35
CA VAL A 340 28.33 5.91 -22.02
C VAL A 340 28.15 4.92 -23.18
N LYS A 341 28.18 5.39 -24.44
CA LYS A 341 28.03 4.53 -25.63
C LYS A 341 29.22 3.59 -25.85
N ALA A 342 30.44 4.09 -25.63
CA ALA A 342 31.65 3.27 -25.73
C ALA A 342 31.64 2.19 -24.63
N TYR A 343 31.20 2.55 -23.42
CA TYR A 343 31.06 1.61 -22.31
C TYR A 343 30.02 0.52 -22.62
N HIS A 344 28.84 0.92 -23.13
CA HIS A 344 27.79 -0.02 -23.54
C HIS A 344 28.30 -1.02 -24.59
N SER A 345 28.94 -0.54 -25.66
CA SER A 345 29.48 -1.43 -26.71
C SER A 345 30.52 -2.40 -26.17
N ALA A 346 31.42 -1.94 -25.29
CA ALA A 346 32.41 -2.81 -24.66
C ALA A 346 31.78 -3.84 -23.70
N LEU A 347 30.73 -3.46 -22.95
CA LEU A 347 30.04 -4.37 -22.04
C LEU A 347 29.16 -5.38 -22.81
N MET A 348 28.55 -4.99 -23.92
CA MET A 348 27.87 -5.91 -24.84
C MET A 348 28.86 -6.92 -25.43
N LYS A 349 30.06 -6.48 -25.83
CA LYS A 349 31.13 -7.39 -26.27
C LYS A 349 31.53 -8.36 -25.17
N MET A 350 31.74 -7.88 -23.95
CA MET A 350 32.03 -8.72 -22.77
C MET A 350 30.93 -9.76 -22.54
N MET A 351 29.67 -9.35 -22.59
CA MET A 351 28.51 -10.21 -22.40
C MET A 351 28.47 -11.32 -23.44
N THR A 352 28.79 -11.03 -24.71
CA THR A 352 28.73 -12.00 -25.82
C THR A 352 29.94 -12.92 -25.89
N THR A 353 31.16 -12.43 -25.60
CA THR A 353 32.40 -13.20 -25.83
C THR A 353 32.86 -14.04 -24.65
N VAL A 354 32.59 -13.63 -23.41
CA VAL A 354 33.13 -14.33 -22.21
C VAL A 354 32.30 -15.58 -21.91
N ALA A 355 32.94 -16.69 -21.56
CA ALA A 355 32.22 -17.90 -21.12
C ALA A 355 31.43 -17.64 -19.82
N LEU A 356 30.19 -18.12 -19.77
CA LEU A 356 29.32 -17.87 -18.63
C LEU A 356 29.78 -18.68 -17.40
N SER A 357 29.85 -18.00 -16.26
CA SER A 357 30.27 -18.50 -14.96
C SER A 357 29.77 -17.55 -13.87
N GLU A 358 29.68 -18.01 -12.62
CA GLU A 358 29.22 -17.16 -11.50
C GLU A 358 30.01 -15.85 -11.37
N ARG A 359 31.33 -15.90 -11.61
CA ARG A 359 32.19 -14.72 -11.60
C ARG A 359 31.87 -13.76 -12.75
N SER A 360 31.69 -14.28 -13.95
CA SER A 360 31.34 -13.46 -15.12
C SER A 360 29.94 -12.85 -15.01
N PHE A 361 28.97 -13.60 -14.47
CA PHE A 361 27.60 -13.13 -14.22
C PHE A 361 27.62 -11.93 -13.26
N LYS A 362 28.23 -12.11 -12.07
CA LYS A 362 28.36 -11.04 -11.07
C LYS A 362 29.11 -9.82 -11.64
N ALA A 363 30.12 -10.05 -12.46
CA ALA A 363 30.86 -8.97 -13.11
C ALA A 363 30.01 -8.20 -14.14
N ILE A 364 29.28 -8.89 -15.03
CA ILE A 364 28.41 -8.24 -16.02
C ILE A 364 27.33 -7.40 -15.33
N VAL A 365 26.61 -7.99 -14.37
CA VAL A 365 25.57 -7.26 -13.60
C VAL A 365 26.18 -6.08 -12.82
N GLY A 366 27.34 -6.28 -12.18
CA GLY A 366 28.06 -5.21 -11.48
C GLY A 366 28.50 -4.06 -12.40
N LYS A 367 28.96 -4.36 -13.62
CA LYS A 367 29.34 -3.35 -14.61
C LYS A 367 28.11 -2.63 -15.20
N CYS A 368 26.94 -3.26 -15.26
CA CYS A 368 25.68 -2.57 -15.56
C CYS A 368 25.34 -1.51 -14.50
N HIS A 369 25.57 -1.78 -13.21
CA HIS A 369 25.42 -0.77 -12.15
C HIS A 369 26.42 0.39 -12.29
N VAL A 370 27.64 0.13 -12.75
CA VAL A 370 28.60 1.21 -13.04
C VAL A 370 28.11 2.05 -14.21
N LEU A 371 27.60 1.43 -15.29
CA LEU A 371 27.03 2.14 -16.43
C LEU A 371 25.88 3.07 -16.02
N LEU A 372 25.02 2.59 -15.12
CA LEU A 372 23.95 3.36 -14.51
C LEU A 372 24.48 4.63 -13.82
N ALA A 373 25.55 4.50 -13.02
CA ALA A 373 26.15 5.59 -12.26
C ALA A 373 26.95 6.60 -13.11
N GLN A 374 27.28 6.27 -14.36
CA GLN A 374 28.11 7.11 -15.23
C GLN A 374 27.35 8.30 -15.85
N ASP A 375 26.03 8.33 -15.79
CA ASP A 375 25.23 9.29 -16.54
C ASP A 375 24.16 9.98 -15.67
N LEU A 376 24.35 11.29 -15.49
CA LEU A 376 23.37 12.18 -14.84
C LEU A 376 22.17 12.52 -15.76
N GLN A 377 22.26 12.24 -17.07
CA GLN A 377 21.23 12.56 -18.07
C GLN A 377 20.28 11.40 -18.42
N GLY A 378 20.28 10.30 -17.65
CA GLY A 378 19.32 9.20 -17.80
C GLY A 378 19.56 8.22 -18.97
N ARG A 379 20.46 8.49 -19.92
CA ARG A 379 20.74 7.56 -21.03
C ARG A 379 21.49 6.31 -20.58
N GLY A 380 22.25 6.39 -19.47
CA GLY A 380 22.88 5.25 -18.82
C GLY A 380 21.88 4.19 -18.33
N HIS A 381 20.67 4.60 -17.90
CA HIS A 381 19.61 3.68 -17.46
C HIS A 381 19.16 2.81 -18.63
N ARG A 382 18.82 3.43 -19.77
CA ARG A 382 18.34 2.74 -20.97
C ARG A 382 19.40 1.79 -21.55
N LEU A 383 20.66 2.20 -21.59
CA LEU A 383 21.74 1.36 -22.10
C LEU A 383 22.07 0.18 -21.17
N ALA A 384 22.06 0.37 -19.84
CA ALA A 384 22.23 -0.74 -18.90
C ALA A 384 21.07 -1.74 -18.98
N CYS A 385 19.86 -1.22 -19.17
CA CYS A 385 18.65 -1.99 -19.39
C CYS A 385 18.74 -2.85 -20.65
N ASP A 386 19.14 -2.26 -21.77
CA ASP A 386 19.35 -2.95 -23.05
C ASP A 386 20.34 -4.13 -22.93
N ILE A 387 21.44 -3.96 -22.19
CA ILE A 387 22.43 -5.03 -21.96
C ILE A 387 21.80 -6.19 -21.19
N LEU A 388 21.06 -5.88 -20.12
CA LEU A 388 20.40 -6.91 -19.30
C LEU A 388 19.28 -7.61 -20.08
N ASP A 389 18.59 -6.91 -20.98
CA ASP A 389 17.57 -7.50 -21.85
C ASP A 389 18.20 -8.57 -22.74
N HIS A 390 19.27 -8.22 -23.48
CA HIS A 390 20.02 -9.17 -24.30
C HIS A 390 20.64 -10.29 -23.45
N PHE A 391 21.15 -9.97 -22.26
CA PHE A 391 21.77 -10.97 -21.39
C PHE A 391 20.75 -12.03 -20.94
N VAL A 392 19.55 -11.62 -20.55
CA VAL A 392 18.46 -12.53 -20.20
C VAL A 392 18.01 -13.32 -21.43
N THR A 393 17.71 -12.65 -22.54
CA THR A 393 17.04 -13.29 -23.68
C THR A 393 17.95 -14.11 -24.59
N GLU A 394 19.25 -13.81 -24.66
CA GLU A 394 20.17 -14.46 -25.59
C GLU A 394 21.17 -15.41 -24.91
N ARG A 395 21.42 -15.22 -23.61
CA ARG A 395 22.49 -15.96 -22.90
C ARG A 395 21.94 -16.78 -21.74
N LEU A 396 21.29 -16.13 -20.77
CA LEU A 396 20.86 -16.82 -19.54
C LEU A 396 19.76 -17.85 -19.79
N THR A 397 18.84 -17.56 -20.71
CA THR A 397 17.78 -18.49 -21.10
C THR A 397 18.28 -19.75 -21.84
N LEU A 398 19.49 -19.72 -22.42
CA LEU A 398 20.08 -20.92 -23.05
C LEU A 398 20.68 -21.90 -22.03
N GLU A 399 21.14 -21.38 -20.89
CA GLU A 399 21.81 -22.16 -19.84
C GLU A 399 20.82 -22.69 -18.79
N ASP A 400 19.53 -22.33 -18.92
CA ASP A 400 18.41 -22.71 -18.05
C ASP A 400 18.68 -22.50 -16.55
N ASN A 401 19.54 -21.53 -16.21
CA ASN A 401 19.84 -21.20 -14.82
C ASN A 401 18.84 -20.18 -14.27
N GLN A 402 17.75 -20.69 -13.71
CA GLN A 402 16.65 -19.91 -13.17
C GLN A 402 17.09 -18.83 -12.16
N GLU A 403 18.07 -19.09 -11.30
CA GLU A 403 18.53 -18.13 -10.28
C GLU A 403 19.16 -16.89 -10.92
N TRP A 404 19.98 -17.09 -11.96
CA TRP A 404 20.64 -16.00 -12.68
C TRP A 404 19.66 -15.21 -13.53
N ILE A 405 18.72 -15.89 -14.19
CA ILE A 405 17.64 -15.25 -14.94
C ILE A 405 16.85 -14.34 -13.99
N GLU A 406 16.39 -14.86 -12.86
CA GLU A 406 15.60 -14.11 -11.89
C GLU A 406 16.37 -12.92 -11.31
N GLN A 407 17.65 -13.11 -10.95
CA GLN A 407 18.47 -12.04 -10.41
C GLN A 407 18.71 -10.94 -11.45
N ALA A 408 19.01 -11.28 -12.71
CA ALA A 408 19.19 -10.31 -13.78
C ALA A 408 17.88 -9.58 -14.10
N PHE A 409 16.76 -10.30 -14.15
CA PHE A 409 15.43 -9.75 -14.45
C PHE A 409 14.94 -8.78 -13.36
N VAL A 410 15.09 -9.15 -12.08
CA VAL A 410 14.75 -8.25 -10.96
C VAL A 410 15.67 -7.04 -10.95
N THR A 411 16.98 -7.22 -11.22
CA THR A 411 17.92 -6.11 -11.32
C THR A 411 17.54 -5.17 -12.46
N ARG A 412 17.10 -5.72 -13.59
CA ARG A 412 16.62 -4.98 -14.76
C ARG A 412 15.38 -4.13 -14.45
N ILE A 413 14.41 -4.65 -13.70
CA ILE A 413 13.26 -3.88 -13.22
C ILE A 413 13.71 -2.80 -12.23
N TRP A 414 14.57 -3.15 -11.28
CA TRP A 414 15.09 -2.20 -10.29
C TRP A 414 15.80 -1.01 -10.95
N MET A 415 16.61 -1.25 -11.98
CA MET A 415 17.31 -0.19 -12.72
C MET A 415 16.33 0.80 -13.38
N ILE A 416 15.25 0.30 -13.98
CA ILE A 416 14.20 1.16 -14.54
C ILE A 416 13.53 2.03 -13.47
N VAL A 417 13.24 1.46 -12.29
CA VAL A 417 12.55 2.18 -11.21
C VAL A 417 13.40 3.33 -10.66
N GLN A 418 14.72 3.29 -10.84
CA GLN A 418 15.61 4.40 -10.48
C GLN A 418 15.65 5.53 -11.51
N ASP A 419 15.10 5.33 -12.72
CA ASP A 419 15.09 6.35 -13.76
C ASP A 419 14.18 7.52 -13.35
N ALA A 420 14.68 8.74 -13.52
CA ALA A 420 13.91 9.96 -13.28
C ALA A 420 12.80 10.17 -14.33
N HIS A 421 12.94 9.55 -15.51
CA HIS A 421 12.04 9.71 -16.65
C HIS A 421 11.35 8.39 -17.00
N LEU A 422 10.18 8.17 -16.39
CA LEU A 422 9.31 7.02 -16.67
C LEU A 422 8.47 7.28 -17.93
N ASP A 423 9.11 7.27 -19.10
CA ASP A 423 8.46 7.51 -20.40
C ASP A 423 7.89 6.22 -21.01
N GLU A 424 7.05 6.33 -22.05
CA GLU A 424 6.44 5.17 -22.73
C GLU A 424 7.46 4.17 -23.30
N GLU A 425 8.61 4.65 -23.79
CA GLU A 425 9.67 3.77 -24.32
C GLU A 425 10.22 2.82 -23.25
N VAL A 426 10.28 3.27 -22.00
CA VAL A 426 10.83 2.51 -20.88
C VAL A 426 9.95 1.32 -20.55
N ILE A 427 8.64 1.53 -20.53
CA ILE A 427 7.67 0.47 -20.28
C ILE A 427 7.51 -0.46 -21.48
N GLN A 428 7.59 0.05 -22.70
CA GLN A 428 7.58 -0.77 -23.90
C GLN A 428 8.76 -1.75 -23.91
N GLY A 429 9.96 -1.29 -23.53
CA GLY A 429 11.13 -2.17 -23.39
C GLY A 429 10.94 -3.27 -22.34
N LEU A 430 10.35 -2.93 -21.18
CA LEU A 430 10.04 -3.93 -20.16
C LEU A 430 8.97 -4.94 -20.63
N GLN A 431 7.96 -4.48 -21.36
CA GLN A 431 6.94 -5.36 -21.93
C GLN A 431 7.55 -6.32 -22.96
N GLN A 432 8.41 -5.82 -23.85
CA GLN A 432 9.15 -6.65 -24.81
C GLN A 432 10.03 -7.69 -24.12
N LEU A 433 10.71 -7.33 -23.02
CA LEU A 433 11.47 -8.29 -22.23
C LEU A 433 10.59 -9.40 -21.66
N CYS A 434 9.44 -9.04 -21.06
CA CYS A 434 8.46 -9.99 -20.55
C CYS A 434 7.99 -10.95 -21.64
N GLU A 435 7.61 -10.42 -22.81
CA GLU A 435 7.14 -11.19 -23.97
C GLU A 435 8.23 -12.09 -24.58
N ALA A 436 9.48 -11.62 -24.64
CA ALA A 436 10.61 -12.39 -25.18
C ALA A 436 11.11 -13.48 -24.22
N THR A 437 10.96 -13.26 -22.91
CA THR A 437 11.45 -14.18 -21.87
C THR A 437 10.41 -15.24 -21.52
N SER A 438 9.14 -14.86 -21.40
CA SER A 438 8.06 -15.77 -20.97
C SER A 438 7.94 -17.08 -21.77
N PRO A 439 8.06 -17.13 -23.11
CA PRO A 439 7.94 -18.39 -23.85
C PRO A 439 9.19 -19.28 -23.74
N LYS A 440 10.33 -18.72 -23.32
CA LYS A 440 11.60 -19.44 -23.16
C LYS A 440 11.76 -20.08 -21.79
N LEU A 441 10.92 -19.71 -20.82
CA LEU A 441 10.96 -20.26 -19.47
C LEU A 441 10.02 -21.47 -19.36
N GLU A 442 10.51 -22.58 -18.80
CA GLU A 442 9.66 -23.73 -18.47
C GLU A 442 8.59 -23.38 -17.42
N LYS A 443 8.95 -22.48 -16.49
CA LYS A 443 8.12 -22.05 -15.36
C LYS A 443 8.19 -20.53 -15.21
N PRO A 444 7.09 -19.88 -14.78
CA PRO A 444 7.13 -18.48 -14.38
C PRO A 444 8.16 -18.24 -13.27
N LEU A 445 8.54 -16.98 -13.09
CA LEU A 445 9.51 -16.57 -12.07
C LEU A 445 9.11 -17.09 -10.69
N SER A 446 10.08 -17.37 -9.83
CA SER A 446 9.86 -17.81 -8.46
C SER A 446 9.00 -16.82 -7.68
N VAL A 447 8.42 -17.28 -6.57
CA VAL A 447 7.60 -16.45 -5.68
C VAL A 447 8.40 -15.23 -5.21
N SER A 448 9.68 -15.41 -4.85
CA SER A 448 10.54 -14.33 -4.38
C SER A 448 10.81 -13.29 -5.47
N ALA A 449 11.22 -13.71 -6.66
CA ALA A 449 11.49 -12.83 -7.80
C ALA A 449 10.22 -12.10 -8.26
N THR A 450 9.09 -12.80 -8.27
CA THR A 450 7.77 -12.23 -8.60
C THR A 450 7.38 -11.13 -7.62
N HIS A 451 7.45 -11.38 -6.31
CA HIS A 451 7.12 -10.37 -5.31
C HIS A 451 8.07 -9.16 -5.37
N ALA A 452 9.37 -9.39 -5.51
CA ALA A 452 10.35 -8.30 -5.64
C ALA A 452 10.02 -7.40 -6.84
N SER A 453 9.74 -8.02 -7.99
CA SER A 453 9.36 -7.32 -9.22
C SER A 453 8.06 -6.53 -9.06
N GLN A 454 6.99 -7.17 -8.57
CA GLN A 454 5.69 -6.53 -8.39
C GLN A 454 5.71 -5.41 -7.34
N ILE A 455 6.52 -5.51 -6.28
CA ILE A 455 6.69 -4.42 -5.30
C ILE A 455 7.33 -3.20 -5.96
N LEU A 456 8.34 -3.39 -6.81
CA LEU A 456 8.98 -2.30 -7.55
C LEU A 456 8.00 -1.64 -8.52
N LEU A 457 7.27 -2.45 -9.31
CA LEU A 457 6.25 -1.95 -10.24
C LEU A 457 5.08 -1.25 -9.51
N TRP A 458 4.69 -1.75 -8.34
CA TRP A 458 3.66 -1.13 -7.50
C TRP A 458 4.09 0.25 -7.01
N LYS A 459 5.35 0.42 -6.57
CA LYS A 459 5.89 1.72 -6.14
C LYS A 459 5.89 2.75 -7.27
N VAL A 460 6.26 2.32 -8.48
CA VAL A 460 6.20 3.17 -9.67
C VAL A 460 4.74 3.59 -9.95
N SER A 461 3.83 2.61 -9.98
CA SER A 461 2.39 2.87 -10.16
C SER A 461 1.84 3.83 -9.08
N ASP A 462 2.22 3.67 -7.82
CA ASP A 462 1.82 4.55 -6.72
C ASP A 462 2.29 6.00 -6.91
N THR A 463 3.51 6.17 -7.40
CA THR A 463 4.09 7.48 -7.71
C THR A 463 3.34 8.14 -8.89
N LEU A 464 3.03 7.38 -9.94
CA LEU A 464 2.27 7.89 -11.09
C LEU A 464 0.83 8.27 -10.72
N VAL A 465 0.18 7.47 -9.88
CA VAL A 465 -1.15 7.74 -9.32
C VAL A 465 -1.15 9.04 -8.50
N THR A 466 -0.16 9.24 -7.63
CA THR A 466 -0.07 10.48 -6.84
C THR A 466 0.22 11.72 -7.69
N CYS A 467 0.90 11.57 -8.83
CA CYS A 467 1.10 12.62 -9.82
C CYS A 467 -0.08 12.81 -10.80
N GLY A 468 -1.15 12.01 -10.72
CA GLY A 468 -2.30 12.08 -11.63
C GLY A 468 -2.03 11.58 -13.06
N ARG A 469 -0.92 10.87 -13.30
CA ARG A 469 -0.55 10.28 -14.60
C ARG A 469 -1.20 8.89 -14.77
N TRP A 470 -2.53 8.88 -14.90
CA TRP A 470 -3.33 7.66 -14.85
C TRP A 470 -3.06 6.66 -15.99
N LEU A 471 -2.94 7.14 -17.24
CA LEU A 471 -2.75 6.29 -18.43
C LEU A 471 -1.45 5.48 -18.36
N GLU A 472 -0.38 6.09 -17.88
CA GLU A 472 0.89 5.39 -17.69
C GLU A 472 0.78 4.38 -16.56
N ALA A 473 0.19 4.77 -15.42
CA ALA A 473 -0.02 3.85 -14.30
C ALA A 473 -0.77 2.57 -14.72
N ILE A 474 -1.73 2.68 -15.65
CA ILE A 474 -2.41 1.53 -16.26
C ILE A 474 -1.42 0.61 -16.99
N GLN A 475 -0.55 1.16 -17.83
CA GLN A 475 0.46 0.37 -18.55
C GLN A 475 1.36 -0.38 -17.55
N TRP A 476 1.83 0.30 -16.49
CA TRP A 476 2.69 -0.32 -15.47
C TRP A 476 1.98 -1.45 -14.72
N CYS A 477 0.70 -1.26 -14.38
CA CYS A 477 -0.12 -2.32 -13.78
C CYS A 477 -0.32 -3.51 -14.73
N ARG A 478 -0.50 -3.27 -16.05
CA ARG A 478 -0.63 -4.35 -17.04
C ARG A 478 0.64 -5.20 -17.10
N VAL A 479 1.82 -4.58 -17.10
CA VAL A 479 3.10 -5.31 -17.05
C VAL A 479 3.21 -6.11 -15.75
N ALA A 480 2.81 -5.55 -14.61
CA ALA A 480 2.84 -6.26 -13.32
C ALA A 480 1.87 -7.45 -13.24
N LEU A 481 0.86 -7.51 -14.12
CA LEU A 481 -0.09 -8.61 -14.28
C LEU A 481 0.32 -9.62 -15.38
N HIS A 482 1.48 -9.43 -16.02
CA HIS A 482 1.95 -10.32 -17.08
C HIS A 482 2.12 -11.77 -16.57
N PRO A 483 1.82 -12.81 -17.38
CA PRO A 483 1.88 -14.23 -16.97
C PRO A 483 3.22 -14.68 -16.37
N ILE A 484 4.32 -14.00 -16.71
CA ILE A 484 5.65 -14.23 -16.14
C ILE A 484 5.68 -14.09 -14.60
N PHE A 485 4.73 -13.33 -14.04
CA PHE A 485 4.52 -13.11 -12.61
C PHE A 485 3.41 -13.99 -12.02
N GLY A 486 3.00 -15.06 -12.70
CA GLY A 486 1.84 -15.89 -12.32
C GLY A 486 1.92 -16.58 -10.95
N ARG A 487 3.08 -16.56 -10.27
CA ARG A 487 3.28 -17.15 -8.93
C ARG A 487 3.02 -16.19 -7.76
N SER A 488 2.51 -14.97 -8.00
CA SER A 488 2.24 -13.96 -6.97
C SER A 488 1.08 -14.28 -6.02
N GLY A 489 0.26 -15.28 -6.36
CA GLY A 489 -0.99 -15.60 -5.67
C GLY A 489 -2.13 -14.63 -6.01
N GLU A 490 -3.37 -15.12 -5.88
CA GLU A 490 -4.59 -14.40 -6.27
C GLU A 490 -4.75 -13.05 -5.55
N THR A 491 -4.36 -12.98 -4.27
CA THR A 491 -4.47 -11.76 -3.46
C THR A 491 -3.68 -10.58 -4.03
N ASN A 492 -2.46 -10.79 -4.50
CA ASN A 492 -1.63 -9.72 -5.05
C ASN A 492 -2.07 -9.35 -6.46
N THR A 493 -2.41 -10.34 -7.29
CA THR A 493 -3.00 -10.13 -8.61
C THR A 493 -4.27 -9.28 -8.50
N GLY A 494 -5.17 -9.60 -7.56
CA GLY A 494 -6.38 -8.83 -7.30
C GLY A 494 -6.11 -7.39 -6.80
N LYS A 495 -5.05 -7.15 -6.02
CA LYS A 495 -4.64 -5.80 -5.61
C LYS A 495 -4.17 -4.95 -6.80
N ILE A 496 -3.32 -5.51 -7.66
CA ILE A 496 -2.80 -4.81 -8.84
C ILE A 496 -3.93 -4.57 -9.85
N ALA A 497 -4.79 -5.57 -10.09
CA ALA A 497 -5.95 -5.43 -10.98
C ALA A 497 -6.93 -4.35 -10.49
N ARG A 498 -7.26 -4.30 -9.19
CA ARG A 498 -8.09 -3.21 -8.64
C ARG A 498 -7.45 -1.83 -8.80
N ARG A 499 -6.12 -1.72 -8.67
CA ARG A 499 -5.42 -0.46 -8.93
C ARG A 499 -5.49 -0.06 -10.41
N LEU A 500 -5.34 -1.01 -11.32
CA LEU A 500 -5.55 -0.78 -12.76
C LEU A 500 -6.98 -0.26 -13.02
N MET A 501 -8.00 -0.94 -12.47
CA MET A 501 -9.39 -0.51 -12.57
C MET A 501 -9.59 0.91 -12.06
N HIS A 502 -9.03 1.24 -10.89
CA HIS A 502 -9.09 2.60 -10.33
C HIS A 502 -8.46 3.64 -11.27
N CYS A 503 -7.25 3.39 -11.77
CA CYS A 503 -6.58 4.32 -12.70
C CYS A 503 -7.38 4.48 -14.00
N ALA A 504 -7.97 3.40 -14.51
CA ALA A 504 -8.81 3.43 -15.71
C ALA A 504 -10.12 4.21 -15.49
N ILE A 505 -10.73 4.13 -14.30
CA ILE A 505 -11.90 4.94 -13.94
C ILE A 505 -11.56 6.44 -13.94
N GLU A 506 -10.43 6.82 -13.31
CA GLU A 506 -9.98 8.23 -13.25
C GLU A 506 -9.51 8.74 -14.62
N ALA A 507 -9.01 7.86 -15.49
CA ALA A 507 -8.66 8.19 -16.88
C ALA A 507 -9.88 8.22 -17.83
N HIS A 508 -11.09 7.91 -17.35
CA HIS A 508 -12.31 7.74 -18.17
C HIS A 508 -12.26 6.60 -19.21
N GLU A 509 -11.34 5.64 -19.06
CA GLU A 509 -11.17 4.47 -19.92
C GLU A 509 -11.95 3.26 -19.38
N TYR A 510 -13.29 3.34 -19.44
CA TYR A 510 -14.17 2.34 -18.82
C TYR A 510 -14.05 0.93 -19.44
N GLY A 511 -13.70 0.84 -20.72
CA GLY A 511 -13.44 -0.44 -21.40
C GLY A 511 -12.25 -1.17 -20.78
N ALA A 512 -11.11 -0.48 -20.65
CA ALA A 512 -9.90 -1.04 -20.03
C ALA A 512 -10.13 -1.47 -18.56
N ALA A 513 -10.98 -0.74 -17.83
CA ALA A 513 -11.35 -1.10 -16.47
C ALA A 513 -12.19 -2.39 -16.41
N ARG A 514 -13.08 -2.60 -17.40
CA ARG A 514 -13.89 -3.82 -17.52
C ARG A 514 -13.05 -5.02 -17.95
N ASP A 515 -12.15 -4.84 -18.90
CA ASP A 515 -11.22 -5.90 -19.32
C ASP A 515 -10.37 -6.39 -18.13
N ALA A 516 -9.92 -5.44 -17.28
CA ALA A 516 -9.17 -5.77 -16.07
C ALA A 516 -9.99 -6.57 -15.05
N TYR A 517 -11.29 -6.29 -14.93
CA TYR A 517 -12.22 -7.07 -14.10
C TYR A 517 -12.42 -8.48 -14.67
N GLU A 518 -12.66 -8.60 -15.98
CA GLU A 518 -12.89 -9.90 -16.63
C GLU A 518 -11.66 -10.81 -16.58
N SER A 519 -10.46 -10.23 -16.64
CA SER A 519 -9.19 -10.96 -16.56
C SER A 519 -8.82 -11.47 -15.16
N MET A 520 -9.51 -11.01 -14.11
CA MET A 520 -9.16 -11.36 -12.73
C MET A 520 -9.84 -12.66 -12.27
N PRO A 521 -9.24 -13.42 -11.31
CA PRO A 521 -9.87 -14.62 -10.76
C PRO A 521 -11.22 -14.34 -10.10
N THR A 522 -12.17 -15.28 -10.16
CA THR A 522 -13.53 -15.15 -9.59
C THR A 522 -13.50 -14.82 -8.09
N SER A 523 -12.58 -15.43 -7.34
CA SER A 523 -12.33 -15.13 -5.92
C SER A 523 -12.04 -13.64 -5.65
N CYS A 524 -11.41 -12.96 -6.60
CA CYS A 524 -11.07 -11.54 -6.51
C CYS A 524 -12.20 -10.65 -7.04
N GLN A 525 -12.98 -11.13 -8.01
CA GLN A 525 -14.17 -10.45 -8.53
C GLN A 525 -15.22 -10.26 -7.44
N GLU A 526 -15.47 -11.30 -6.65
CA GLU A 526 -16.49 -11.30 -5.59
C GLU A 526 -16.13 -10.44 -4.36
N THR A 527 -14.90 -9.90 -4.29
CA THR A 527 -14.53 -9.02 -3.18
C THR A 527 -15.27 -7.69 -3.24
N GLY A 528 -15.78 -7.22 -2.10
CA GLY A 528 -16.60 -6.00 -2.03
C GLY A 528 -15.95 -4.76 -2.66
N SER A 529 -14.63 -4.59 -2.50
CA SER A 529 -13.90 -3.48 -3.11
C SER A 529 -13.83 -3.57 -4.64
N THR A 530 -13.79 -4.78 -5.21
CA THR A 530 -13.85 -4.95 -6.67
C THR A 530 -15.26 -4.65 -7.18
N GLN A 531 -16.29 -5.18 -6.51
CA GLN A 531 -17.69 -4.90 -6.85
C GLN A 531 -18.00 -3.40 -6.76
N PHE A 532 -17.40 -2.67 -5.81
CA PHE A 532 -17.51 -1.21 -5.72
C PHE A 532 -16.88 -0.49 -6.93
N LEU A 533 -15.71 -0.93 -7.39
CA LEU A 533 -15.09 -0.37 -8.60
C LEU A 533 -15.93 -0.68 -9.85
N LEU A 534 -16.50 -1.88 -9.94
CA LEU A 534 -17.42 -2.23 -11.02
C LEU A 534 -18.71 -1.41 -10.97
N PHE A 535 -19.26 -1.18 -9.78
CA PHE A 535 -20.39 -0.27 -9.54
C PHE A 535 -20.07 1.16 -9.99
N LYS A 536 -18.88 1.68 -9.67
CA LYS A 536 -18.38 2.98 -10.16
C LYS A 536 -18.35 3.07 -11.68
N ILE A 537 -17.92 2.00 -12.37
CA ILE A 537 -17.90 1.91 -13.83
C ILE A 537 -19.34 1.89 -14.38
N ALA A 538 -20.20 1.06 -13.80
CA ALA A 538 -21.60 0.90 -14.20
C ALA A 538 -22.39 2.22 -14.11
N LEU A 539 -22.21 2.98 -13.02
CA LEU A 539 -22.81 4.31 -12.87
C LEU A 539 -22.36 5.30 -13.94
N ARG A 540 -21.05 5.34 -14.26
CA ARG A 540 -20.50 6.25 -15.27
C ARG A 540 -20.85 5.85 -16.70
N SER A 541 -21.06 4.55 -16.94
CA SER A 541 -21.50 4.01 -18.23
C SER A 541 -23.02 3.93 -18.40
N LEU A 542 -23.80 4.43 -17.42
CA LEU A 542 -25.26 4.41 -17.38
C LEU A 542 -25.88 3.00 -17.46
N ASP A 543 -25.11 1.97 -17.09
CA ASP A 543 -25.58 0.59 -17.00
C ASP A 543 -26.18 0.32 -15.60
N LEU A 544 -27.45 0.69 -15.45
CA LEU A 544 -28.15 0.63 -14.18
C LEU A 544 -28.39 -0.80 -13.70
N GLU A 545 -28.49 -1.78 -14.60
CA GLU A 545 -28.70 -3.18 -14.25
C GLU A 545 -27.42 -3.78 -13.65
N THR A 546 -26.27 -3.53 -14.28
CA THR A 546 -24.98 -3.94 -13.70
C THR A 546 -24.72 -3.24 -12.37
N ALA A 547 -25.09 -1.95 -12.22
CA ALA A 547 -24.96 -1.24 -10.95
C ALA A 547 -25.82 -1.89 -9.84
N LYS A 548 -27.06 -2.29 -10.16
CA LYS A 548 -27.93 -3.02 -9.22
C LYS A 548 -27.35 -4.38 -8.83
N ILE A 549 -26.83 -5.14 -9.79
CA ILE A 549 -26.19 -6.45 -9.54
C ILE A 549 -24.96 -6.30 -8.65
N CYS A 550 -24.09 -5.32 -8.93
CA CYS A 550 -22.92 -5.05 -8.10
C CYS A 550 -23.33 -4.73 -6.65
N LEU A 551 -24.38 -3.94 -6.48
CA LEU A 551 -24.89 -3.58 -5.17
C LEU A 551 -25.44 -4.80 -4.42
N ASP A 552 -26.22 -5.65 -5.11
CA ASP A 552 -26.74 -6.89 -4.53
C ASP A 552 -25.60 -7.86 -4.17
N ASN A 553 -24.52 -7.92 -4.96
CA ASN A 553 -23.32 -8.69 -4.66
C ASN A 553 -22.55 -8.14 -3.45
N VAL A 554 -22.44 -6.81 -3.29
CA VAL A 554 -21.85 -6.20 -2.09
C VAL A 554 -22.70 -6.51 -0.86
N CYS A 555 -24.03 -6.51 -0.99
CA CYS A 555 -24.93 -6.79 0.11
C CYS A 555 -24.95 -8.26 0.55
N ASN A 556 -24.95 -9.17 -0.42
CA ASN A 556 -25.05 -10.62 -0.20
C ASN A 556 -23.68 -11.31 -0.10
N GLY A 557 -22.60 -10.59 -0.36
CA GLY A 557 -21.24 -11.11 -0.35
C GLY A 557 -20.72 -11.54 1.03
N PRO A 558 -19.57 -12.24 1.06
CA PRO A 558 -19.00 -12.84 2.26
C PRO A 558 -18.53 -11.82 3.30
N CYS A 559 -18.21 -10.59 2.89
CA CYS A 559 -17.78 -9.51 3.77
C CYS A 559 -18.77 -8.34 3.67
N LYS A 560 -19.74 -8.29 4.59
CA LYS A 560 -20.74 -7.22 4.69
C LYS A 560 -20.11 -5.96 5.28
N ASP A 561 -19.26 -5.30 4.49
CA ASP A 561 -18.58 -4.07 4.88
C ASP A 561 -19.49 -2.86 4.60
N ILE A 562 -20.05 -2.31 5.67
CA ILE A 562 -20.96 -1.17 5.62
C ILE A 562 -20.24 0.09 5.07
N ALA A 563 -18.91 0.19 5.20
CA ALA A 563 -18.15 1.31 4.63
C ALA A 563 -18.20 1.32 3.09
N ILE A 564 -18.24 0.14 2.46
CA ILE A 564 -18.36 0.01 1.01
C ILE A 564 -19.75 0.44 0.55
N LEU A 565 -20.81 0.03 1.26
CA LEU A 565 -22.19 0.47 0.96
C LEU A 565 -22.36 1.98 1.12
N TYR A 566 -21.75 2.57 2.16
CA TYR A 566 -21.72 4.02 2.31
C TYR A 566 -20.98 4.72 1.16
N SER A 567 -19.87 4.13 0.70
CA SER A 567 -19.13 4.62 -0.46
C SER A 567 -19.96 4.53 -1.74
N CYS A 568 -20.75 3.45 -1.94
CA CYS A 568 -21.72 3.34 -3.02
C CYS A 568 -22.76 4.47 -2.97
N ALA A 569 -23.22 4.85 -1.77
CA ALA A 569 -24.24 5.88 -1.59
C ALA A 569 -23.70 7.27 -1.99
N LEU A 570 -22.47 7.59 -1.56
CA LEU A 570 -21.79 8.84 -1.93
C LEU A 570 -21.54 8.92 -3.44
N GLU A 571 -21.14 7.80 -4.04
CA GLU A 571 -20.90 7.74 -5.48
C GLU A 571 -22.20 7.87 -6.31
N ALA A 572 -23.27 7.20 -5.88
CA ALA A 572 -24.57 7.34 -6.51
C ALA A 572 -25.08 8.79 -6.38
N GLN A 573 -24.82 9.44 -5.23
CA GLN A 573 -25.18 10.83 -4.98
C GLN A 573 -24.44 11.81 -5.89
N SER A 574 -23.13 11.62 -6.11
CA SER A 574 -22.36 12.49 -7.02
C SER A 574 -22.82 12.38 -8.48
N MET A 575 -23.28 11.19 -8.88
CA MET A 575 -23.81 10.93 -10.23
C MET A 575 -25.28 11.36 -10.42
N GLY A 576 -26.00 11.69 -9.33
CA GLY A 576 -27.35 12.22 -9.38
C GLY A 576 -28.47 11.23 -9.74
N ASN A 577 -28.20 9.92 -9.77
CA ASN A 577 -29.22 8.92 -10.08
C ASN A 577 -30.06 8.56 -8.84
N LYS A 578 -31.24 9.17 -8.72
CA LYS A 578 -32.12 9.07 -7.53
C LYS A 578 -32.53 7.64 -7.20
N ASP A 579 -32.89 6.83 -8.19
CA ASP A 579 -33.37 5.45 -7.97
C ASP A 579 -32.27 4.57 -7.36
N ILE A 580 -31.04 4.68 -7.87
CA ILE A 580 -29.91 3.95 -7.31
C ILE A 580 -29.57 4.48 -5.92
N ILE A 581 -29.59 5.80 -5.69
CA ILE A 581 -29.35 6.36 -4.35
C ILE A 581 -30.37 5.79 -3.36
N LEU A 582 -31.66 5.77 -3.69
CA LEU A 582 -32.71 5.23 -2.83
C LEU A 582 -32.53 3.73 -2.58
N LYS A 583 -32.16 2.93 -3.60
CA LYS A 583 -31.85 1.51 -3.44
C LYS A 583 -30.66 1.28 -2.50
N VAL A 584 -29.57 2.02 -2.68
CA VAL A 584 -28.36 1.92 -1.84
C VAL A 584 -28.66 2.31 -0.39
N LEU A 585 -29.32 3.45 -0.17
CA LEU A 585 -29.67 3.91 1.17
C LEU A 585 -30.67 2.95 1.85
N GLY A 586 -31.62 2.39 1.10
CA GLY A 586 -32.55 1.37 1.59
C GLY A 586 -31.83 0.10 2.07
N GLN A 587 -30.91 -0.44 1.26
CA GLN A 587 -30.12 -1.62 1.64
C GLN A 587 -29.17 -1.35 2.81
N LEU A 588 -28.60 -0.15 2.89
CA LEU A 588 -27.79 0.27 4.03
C LEU A 588 -28.62 0.25 5.32
N LEU A 589 -29.85 0.79 5.30
CA LEU A 589 -30.76 0.76 6.45
C LEU A 589 -31.16 -0.66 6.85
N GLU A 590 -31.47 -1.54 5.89
CA GLU A 590 -31.81 -2.94 6.18
C GLU A 590 -30.66 -3.72 6.84
N GLN A 591 -29.43 -3.48 6.41
CA GLN A 591 -28.26 -4.12 7.01
C GLN A 591 -27.94 -3.60 8.42
N VAL A 592 -28.18 -2.31 8.66
CA VAL A 592 -27.99 -1.69 9.97
C VAL A 592 -29.13 -2.04 10.94
N ASP A 593 -30.34 -2.32 10.46
CA ASP A 593 -31.40 -2.86 11.32
C ASP A 593 -31.14 -4.33 11.72
N ALA A 594 -30.34 -5.08 10.95
CA ALA A 594 -30.00 -6.48 11.20
C ALA A 594 -28.73 -6.70 12.05
N LYS A 595 -27.87 -5.69 12.20
CA LYS A 595 -26.58 -5.75 12.94
C LYS A 595 -26.40 -4.50 13.79
N THR A 596 -25.57 -4.54 14.83
CA THR A 596 -25.21 -3.33 15.59
C THR A 596 -24.66 -2.26 14.63
N PRO A 597 -25.18 -1.02 14.63
CA PRO A 597 -24.69 0.03 13.75
C PRO A 597 -23.19 0.26 13.95
N PRO A 598 -22.40 0.36 12.88
CA PRO A 598 -20.97 0.63 12.99
C PRO A 598 -20.73 2.01 13.61
N GLU A 599 -19.62 2.16 14.33
CA GLU A 599 -19.22 3.43 14.93
C GLU A 599 -19.17 4.54 13.86
N GLY A 600 -20.04 5.56 13.99
CA GLY A 600 -20.11 6.70 13.09
C GLY A 600 -21.28 6.72 12.09
N ALA A 601 -22.10 5.65 12.00
CA ALA A 601 -23.30 5.66 11.15
C ALA A 601 -24.42 6.55 11.74
N ASN A 602 -24.64 7.72 11.14
CA ASN A 602 -25.77 8.60 11.49
C ASN A 602 -27.03 8.16 10.74
N LEU A 603 -27.71 7.15 11.28
CA LEU A 603 -28.99 6.61 10.79
C LEU A 603 -30.06 7.70 10.55
N PRO A 604 -30.31 8.65 11.49
CA PRO A 604 -31.22 9.75 11.24
C PRO A 604 -30.88 10.54 9.96
N ALA A 605 -29.61 10.85 9.72
CA ALA A 605 -29.20 11.61 8.54
C ALA A 605 -29.48 10.86 7.22
N ILE A 606 -29.40 9.54 7.23
CA ILE A 606 -29.74 8.69 6.08
C ILE A 606 -31.24 8.76 5.80
N TYR A 607 -32.08 8.58 6.82
CA TYR A 607 -33.53 8.76 6.70
C TYR A 607 -33.90 10.16 6.20
N ARG A 608 -33.28 11.23 6.73
CA ARG A 608 -33.51 12.60 6.23
C ARG A 608 -33.12 12.75 4.76
N THR A 609 -32.02 12.15 4.35
CA THR A 609 -31.52 12.23 2.97
C THR A 609 -32.49 11.54 2.02
N MET A 610 -32.98 10.34 2.38
CA MET A 610 -34.03 9.65 1.61
C MET A 610 -35.31 10.49 1.51
N ILE A 611 -35.79 11.06 2.63
CA ILE A 611 -36.97 11.93 2.65
C ILE A 611 -36.78 13.13 1.72
N ARG A 612 -35.64 13.82 1.80
CA ARG A 612 -35.34 14.99 0.95
C ARG A 612 -35.28 14.62 -0.54
N LEU A 613 -34.72 13.45 -0.87
CA LEU A 613 -34.67 12.96 -2.24
C LEU A 613 -36.08 12.68 -2.78
N ILE A 614 -36.90 11.93 -2.05
CA ILE A 614 -38.29 11.63 -2.44
C ILE A 614 -39.10 12.94 -2.56
N LEU A 615 -38.94 13.88 -1.61
CA LEU A 615 -39.62 15.18 -1.67
C LEU A 615 -39.18 16.05 -2.84
N SER A 616 -37.97 15.85 -3.37
CA SER A 616 -37.50 16.60 -4.54
C SER A 616 -38.28 16.25 -5.81
N ASP A 617 -38.84 15.04 -5.90
CA ASP A 617 -39.67 14.60 -7.02
C ASP A 617 -41.14 15.03 -6.85
N ILE A 618 -41.56 15.32 -5.61
CA ILE A 618 -42.92 15.80 -5.28
C ILE A 618 -42.99 17.34 -5.35
N ARG A 619 -41.95 18.03 -5.83
CA ARG A 619 -41.80 19.49 -5.67
C ARG A 619 -42.68 20.33 -6.61
N ASP A 620 -43.17 19.75 -7.70
CA ASP A 620 -44.11 20.39 -8.62
C ASP A 620 -45.50 19.80 -8.45
N ASN A 621 -46.51 20.64 -8.14
CA ASN A 621 -47.92 20.27 -7.99
C ASN A 621 -48.56 19.72 -9.30
N LYS A 622 -48.04 18.61 -9.81
CA LYS A 622 -48.66 17.73 -10.81
C LYS A 622 -49.05 16.43 -10.10
N ALA A 623 -49.99 15.70 -10.69
CA ALA A 623 -50.51 14.44 -10.14
C ALA A 623 -49.34 13.58 -9.65
N VAL A 624 -49.24 13.42 -8.33
CA VAL A 624 -48.19 12.61 -7.70
C VAL A 624 -48.57 11.16 -7.98
N GLU A 625 -47.67 10.38 -8.54
CA GLU A 625 -47.85 8.93 -8.61
C GLU A 625 -47.94 8.39 -7.17
N ASP A 626 -49.02 7.69 -6.83
CA ASP A 626 -49.32 7.22 -5.45
C ASP A 626 -48.11 6.49 -4.80
N GLY A 627 -47.29 5.80 -5.61
CA GLY A 627 -46.09 5.09 -5.14
C GLY A 627 -45.01 5.95 -4.47
N ASN A 628 -44.90 7.24 -4.81
CA ASN A 628 -43.93 8.15 -4.17
C ASN A 628 -44.39 8.59 -2.78
N LEU A 629 -45.71 8.79 -2.59
CA LEU A 629 -46.28 9.12 -1.29
C LEU A 629 -46.22 7.92 -0.34
N ASP A 630 -46.47 6.71 -0.86
CA ASP A 630 -46.36 5.47 -0.09
C ASP A 630 -44.91 5.21 0.34
N SER A 631 -43.96 5.44 -0.58
CA SER A 631 -42.53 5.37 -0.27
C SER A 631 -42.15 6.37 0.82
N LEU A 632 -42.62 7.62 0.73
CA LEU A 632 -42.36 8.65 1.74
C LEU A 632 -42.93 8.25 3.11
N CYS A 633 -44.17 7.78 3.19
CA CYS A 633 -44.76 7.27 4.42
C CYS A 633 -43.98 6.08 4.98
N SER A 634 -43.54 5.16 4.12
CA SER A 634 -42.71 4.02 4.52
C SER A 634 -41.38 4.45 5.14
N VAL A 635 -40.68 5.45 4.57
CA VAL A 635 -39.43 5.97 5.14
C VAL A 635 -39.68 6.62 6.52
N PHE A 636 -40.75 7.42 6.67
CA PHE A 636 -41.11 7.98 7.98
C PHE A 636 -41.46 6.92 9.02
N GLN A 637 -42.20 5.87 8.62
CA GLN A 637 -42.56 4.77 9.51
C GLN A 637 -41.32 3.96 9.94
N LYS A 638 -40.39 3.67 9.02
CA LYS A 638 -39.13 2.98 9.33
C LYS A 638 -38.26 3.83 10.28
N ALA A 639 -38.13 5.13 10.00
CA ALA A 639 -37.43 6.08 10.86
C ALA A 639 -38.01 6.09 12.29
N LEU A 640 -39.34 6.13 12.41
CA LEU A 640 -40.03 6.13 13.69
C LEU A 640 -39.84 4.82 14.46
N ASN A 641 -39.96 3.67 13.78
CA ASN A 641 -39.73 2.37 14.40
C ASN A 641 -38.30 2.23 14.92
N ASN A 642 -37.30 2.72 14.17
CA ASN A 642 -35.90 2.72 14.59
C ASN A 642 -35.67 3.65 15.80
N ALA A 643 -36.26 4.85 15.79
CA ALA A 643 -36.21 5.79 16.91
C ALA A 643 -36.82 5.22 18.21
N VAL A 644 -38.00 4.57 18.11
CA VAL A 644 -38.65 3.90 19.24
C VAL A 644 -37.77 2.77 19.80
N LYS A 645 -37.19 1.93 18.92
CA LYS A 645 -36.28 0.85 19.32
C LYS A 645 -35.03 1.38 20.02
N SER A 646 -34.41 2.46 19.49
CA SER A 646 -33.24 3.10 20.10
C SER A 646 -33.56 3.58 21.52
N LYS A 647 -34.67 4.30 21.71
CA LYS A 647 -35.09 4.81 23.01
C LYS A 647 -35.39 3.70 24.02
N ALA A 648 -36.00 2.59 23.58
CA ALA A 648 -36.25 1.42 24.44
C ALA A 648 -34.95 0.72 24.86
N SER A 649 -33.94 0.65 23.97
CA SER A 649 -32.63 0.08 24.28
C SER A 649 -31.81 0.98 25.22
N GLU A 650 -31.90 2.30 25.06
CA GLU A 650 -31.24 3.29 25.92
C GLU A 650 -31.78 3.23 27.35
N ALA A 651 -33.09 3.02 27.52
CA ALA A 651 -33.71 2.84 28.84
C ALA A 651 -33.32 1.53 29.54
N ALA A 652 -32.82 0.54 28.79
CA ALA A 652 -32.42 -0.78 29.30
C ALA A 652 -30.91 -0.91 29.55
N ALA A 653 -30.08 0.01 29.04
CA ALA A 653 -28.63 -0.04 29.13
C ALA A 653 -28.11 0.94 30.20
N ASP A 654 -27.22 0.47 31.07
CA ASP A 654 -26.53 1.29 32.09
C ASP A 654 -25.58 2.32 31.43
N GLY A 655 -26.13 3.44 30.97
CA GLY A 655 -25.46 4.74 30.74
C GLY A 655 -24.29 4.80 29.75
N THR A 656 -23.91 3.69 29.11
CA THR A 656 -22.67 3.57 28.30
C THR A 656 -22.91 3.47 26.80
N SER A 657 -24.18 3.44 26.36
CA SER A 657 -24.52 3.45 24.93
C SER A 657 -24.60 4.86 24.36
N LYS A 658 -23.91 5.10 23.23
CA LYS A 658 -23.88 6.39 22.52
C LYS A 658 -25.26 6.65 21.88
N GLN A 659 -25.89 7.77 22.22
CA GLN A 659 -27.22 8.12 21.74
C GLN A 659 -27.23 8.28 20.21
N ILE A 660 -27.99 7.44 19.49
CA ILE A 660 -28.06 7.45 18.01
C ILE A 660 -29.00 8.58 17.51
N TRP A 661 -30.04 8.89 18.29
CA TRP A 661 -31.06 9.89 17.98
C TRP A 661 -30.99 11.05 18.99
N SER A 662 -30.69 12.26 18.53
CA SER A 662 -30.70 13.45 19.39
C SER A 662 -32.07 14.12 19.45
N THR A 663 -32.26 15.05 20.39
CA THR A 663 -33.45 15.91 20.47
C THR A 663 -33.66 16.74 19.19
N ASP A 664 -32.58 17.19 18.54
CA ASP A 664 -32.66 17.89 17.24
C ASP A 664 -33.22 17.00 16.13
N GLU A 665 -32.97 15.69 16.20
CA GLU A 665 -33.54 14.73 15.26
C GLU A 665 -35.05 14.63 15.43
N TYR A 666 -35.51 14.41 16.66
CA TYR A 666 -36.95 14.35 16.94
C TYR A 666 -37.66 15.65 16.53
N ASP A 667 -37.01 16.81 16.68
CA ASP A 667 -37.55 18.09 16.21
C ASP A 667 -37.62 18.16 14.69
N TRP A 668 -36.56 17.77 14.00
CA TRP A 668 -36.55 17.77 12.54
C TRP A 668 -37.67 16.88 11.99
N PHE A 669 -37.80 15.65 12.46
CA PHE A 669 -38.81 14.70 11.97
C PHE A 669 -40.24 15.14 12.33
N SER A 670 -40.47 15.67 13.53
CA SER A 670 -41.80 16.18 13.92
C SER A 670 -42.19 17.45 13.16
N ARG A 671 -41.27 18.41 12.94
CA ARG A 671 -41.54 19.60 12.09
C ARG A 671 -41.87 19.21 10.66
N ASN A 672 -41.07 18.32 10.06
CA ASN A 672 -41.26 17.95 8.66
C ASN A 672 -42.55 17.14 8.47
N SER A 673 -42.86 16.20 9.37
CA SER A 673 -44.14 15.48 9.32
C SER A 673 -45.33 16.42 9.54
N TYR A 674 -45.26 17.39 10.46
CA TYR A 674 -46.30 18.42 10.59
C TYR A 674 -46.51 19.24 9.31
N ASN A 675 -45.43 19.74 8.71
CA ASN A 675 -45.51 20.52 7.47
C ASN A 675 -46.07 19.68 6.30
N LEU A 676 -45.71 18.40 6.22
CA LEU A 676 -46.25 17.47 5.24
C LEU A 676 -47.73 17.17 5.48
N ALA A 677 -48.18 17.06 6.73
CA ALA A 677 -49.60 16.92 7.05
C ALA A 677 -50.41 18.13 6.57
N LEU A 678 -49.91 19.35 6.80
CA LEU A 678 -50.54 20.58 6.29
C LEU A 678 -50.59 20.62 4.75
N ARG A 679 -49.51 20.20 4.09
CA ARG A 679 -49.49 20.08 2.62
C ARG A 679 -50.49 19.03 2.13
N ALA A 680 -50.59 17.90 2.82
CA ALA A 680 -51.50 16.82 2.49
C ALA A 680 -52.97 17.27 2.58
N LEU A 681 -53.33 18.09 3.57
CA LEU A 681 -54.68 18.66 3.69
C LEU A 681 -55.12 19.49 2.48
N GLN A 682 -54.17 20.09 1.76
CA GLN A 682 -54.46 20.96 0.61
C GLN A 682 -54.41 20.21 -0.73
N HIS A 683 -53.54 19.19 -0.83
CA HIS A 683 -53.12 18.64 -2.13
C HIS A 683 -53.18 17.13 -2.25
N TRP A 684 -53.26 16.37 -1.16
CA TRP A 684 -53.16 14.90 -1.19
C TRP A 684 -54.41 14.24 -0.60
N PRO A 685 -54.62 12.92 -0.84
CA PRO A 685 -55.68 12.18 -0.18
C PRO A 685 -55.65 12.32 1.36
N PRO A 686 -56.81 12.37 2.04
CA PRO A 686 -56.87 12.62 3.48
C PRO A 686 -56.08 11.62 4.33
N LEU A 687 -55.90 10.38 3.85
CA LEU A 687 -55.11 9.35 4.54
C LEU A 687 -53.66 9.80 4.80
N TYR A 688 -53.04 10.55 3.89
CA TYR A 688 -51.67 11.03 4.08
C TYR A 688 -51.60 12.14 5.13
N ALA A 689 -52.61 13.02 5.21
CA ALA A 689 -52.71 14.01 6.28
C ALA A 689 -52.78 13.32 7.65
N LEU A 690 -53.59 12.26 7.74
CA LEU A 690 -53.68 11.42 8.94
C LEU A 690 -52.32 10.80 9.30
N ASN A 691 -51.68 10.10 8.36
CA ASN A 691 -50.40 9.41 8.59
C ASN A 691 -49.31 10.37 9.07
N PHE A 692 -49.12 11.51 8.37
CA PHE A 692 -48.09 12.48 8.74
C PHE A 692 -48.38 13.17 10.08
N SER A 693 -49.65 13.48 10.39
CA SER A 693 -50.01 13.98 11.72
C SER A 693 -49.73 12.94 12.82
N GLN A 694 -50.02 11.66 12.59
CA GLN A 694 -49.69 10.59 13.53
C GLN A 694 -48.19 10.42 13.73
N PHE A 695 -47.38 10.47 12.66
CA PHE A 695 -45.92 10.45 12.78
C PHE A 695 -45.42 11.61 13.62
N CYS A 696 -45.93 12.82 13.39
CA CYS A 696 -45.57 13.99 14.18
C CYS A 696 -45.83 13.78 15.67
N VAL A 697 -47.04 13.34 16.05
CA VAL A 697 -47.41 13.08 17.45
C VAL A 697 -46.50 12.00 18.06
N GLN A 698 -46.19 10.94 17.33
CA GLN A 698 -45.34 9.87 17.84
C GLN A 698 -43.88 10.32 18.02
N PHE A 699 -43.32 11.13 17.12
CA PHE A 699 -42.00 11.73 17.32
C PHE A 699 -41.97 12.70 18.50
N ILE A 700 -43.04 13.47 18.73
CA ILE A 700 -43.15 14.36 19.91
C ILE A 700 -43.11 13.54 21.22
N LYS A 701 -43.77 12.37 21.26
CA LYS A 701 -43.72 11.45 22.42
C LYS A 701 -42.32 10.88 22.70
N LEU A 702 -41.40 10.95 21.74
CA LEU A 702 -40.02 10.51 21.92
C LEU A 702 -39.12 11.57 22.60
N TYR A 703 -39.61 12.78 22.85
CA TYR A 703 -38.88 13.76 23.66
C TYR A 703 -38.71 13.30 25.12
N THR A 704 -37.62 13.71 25.76
CA THR A 704 -37.41 13.59 27.20
C THR A 704 -37.66 14.94 27.86
N PRO A 705 -38.55 15.02 28.88
CA PRO A 705 -38.91 16.31 29.51
C PRO A 705 -37.73 16.98 30.23
N GLU A 706 -36.72 16.22 30.63
CA GLU A 706 -35.62 16.65 31.51
C GLU A 706 -34.64 17.65 30.86
N ASN A 707 -34.63 17.75 29.52
CA ASN A 707 -33.67 18.58 28.76
C ASN A 707 -34.33 19.71 27.95
N CYS A 708 -35.65 19.94 28.10
CA CYS A 708 -36.39 20.91 27.30
C CYS A 708 -36.64 22.20 28.11
N SER A 709 -36.55 23.36 27.46
CA SER A 709 -37.01 24.62 28.08
C SER A 709 -38.54 24.65 28.17
N GLU A 710 -39.08 25.53 29.03
CA GLU A 710 -40.54 25.71 29.12
C GLU A 710 -41.17 26.18 27.81
N ASP A 711 -40.43 26.93 26.99
CA ASP A 711 -40.87 27.39 25.66
C ASP A 711 -40.86 26.26 24.63
N ASP A 712 -39.88 25.34 24.71
CA ASP A 712 -39.83 24.18 23.83
C ASP A 712 -41.00 23.23 24.09
N ILE A 713 -41.32 23.00 25.37
CA ILE A 713 -42.46 22.18 25.78
C ILE A 713 -43.77 22.79 25.28
N GLU A 714 -43.94 24.10 25.41
CA GLU A 714 -45.14 24.79 24.90
C GLU A 714 -45.27 24.66 23.38
N ASN A 715 -44.18 24.82 22.63
CA ASN A 715 -44.17 24.65 21.18
C ASN A 715 -44.50 23.21 20.75
N LEU A 716 -44.01 22.20 21.48
CA LEU A 716 -44.32 20.80 21.23
C LEU A 716 -45.79 20.48 21.52
N ASP A 717 -46.33 20.95 22.64
CA ASP A 717 -47.74 20.82 22.99
C ASP A 717 -48.63 21.51 21.94
N LEU A 718 -48.25 22.69 21.45
CA LEU A 718 -48.96 23.39 20.38
C LEU A 718 -48.98 22.56 19.10
N ARG A 719 -47.83 22.04 18.65
CA ARG A 719 -47.71 21.20 17.46
C ARG A 719 -48.51 19.90 17.59
N GLN A 720 -48.43 19.25 18.75
CA GLN A 720 -49.17 18.02 19.04
C GLN A 720 -50.68 18.28 18.99
N SER A 721 -51.16 19.34 19.61
CA SER A 721 -52.59 19.67 19.60
C SER A 721 -53.12 19.95 18.18
N PHE A 722 -52.35 20.63 17.32
CA PHE A 722 -52.76 20.80 15.93
C PHE A 722 -52.78 19.48 15.16
N CYS A 723 -51.82 18.58 15.40
CA CYS A 723 -51.85 17.24 14.80
C CYS A 723 -53.04 16.42 15.31
N ASP A 724 -53.34 16.46 16.61
CA ASP A 724 -54.49 15.77 17.18
C ASP A 724 -55.82 16.28 16.61
N TYR A 725 -55.93 17.59 16.40
CA TYR A 725 -57.08 18.20 15.71
C TYR A 725 -57.23 17.68 14.27
N ILE A 726 -56.11 17.63 13.51
CA ILE A 726 -56.09 17.11 12.14
C ILE A 726 -56.44 15.62 12.12
N CYS A 727 -55.83 14.82 12.98
CA CYS A 727 -56.12 13.39 13.13
C CYS A 727 -57.59 13.15 13.42
N ALA A 728 -58.15 13.80 14.44
CA ALA A 728 -59.55 13.64 14.83
C ALA A 728 -60.51 14.01 13.70
N SER A 729 -60.31 15.17 13.09
CA SER A 729 -61.18 15.66 12.02
C SER A 729 -61.08 14.81 10.75
N THR A 730 -59.87 14.34 10.42
CA THR A 730 -59.61 13.49 9.25
C THR A 730 -60.17 12.09 9.45
N CYS A 731 -59.97 11.48 10.63
CA CYS A 731 -60.54 10.20 10.99
C CYS A 731 -62.07 10.20 10.88
N VAL A 732 -62.75 11.23 11.41
CA VAL A 732 -64.22 11.37 11.27
C VAL A 732 -64.63 11.50 9.80
N ALA A 733 -63.91 12.31 9.02
CA ALA A 733 -64.20 12.46 7.59
C ALA A 733 -63.99 11.16 6.80
N LEU A 734 -63.00 10.34 7.17
CA LEU A 734 -62.76 9.01 6.59
C LEU A 734 -63.82 8.01 7.05
N ALA A 735 -64.20 8.01 8.33
CA ALA A 735 -65.23 7.14 8.89
C ALA A 735 -66.59 7.33 8.20
N ARG A 736 -66.99 8.58 7.93
CA ARG A 736 -68.22 8.92 7.20
C ARG A 736 -68.26 8.39 5.75
N LYS A 737 -67.09 8.18 5.13
CA LYS A 737 -66.97 7.69 3.75
C LYS A 737 -66.82 6.17 3.67
N GLN A 738 -66.69 5.50 4.81
CA GLN A 738 -66.36 4.08 4.84
C GLN A 738 -67.61 3.20 4.83
N GLU A 739 -67.62 2.21 3.94
CA GLU A 739 -68.72 1.23 3.84
C GLU A 739 -68.55 0.05 4.80
N LYS A 740 -67.30 -0.28 5.15
CA LYS A 740 -66.98 -1.37 6.07
C LYS A 740 -67.11 -0.90 7.52
N MET A 741 -68.03 -1.53 8.26
CA MET A 741 -68.30 -1.20 9.67
C MET A 741 -67.04 -1.28 10.54
N GLU A 742 -66.19 -2.30 10.37
CA GLU A 742 -64.96 -2.46 11.17
C GLU A 742 -63.98 -1.28 11.01
N ASP A 743 -63.73 -0.87 9.76
CA ASP A 743 -62.83 0.27 9.48
C ASP A 743 -63.45 1.59 9.94
N GLN A 744 -64.77 1.74 9.80
CA GLN A 744 -65.49 2.91 10.29
C GLN A 744 -65.36 3.04 11.81
N LEU A 745 -65.58 1.95 12.56
CA LEU A 745 -65.42 1.92 14.02
C LEU A 745 -63.96 2.18 14.42
N ARG A 746 -62.98 1.64 13.69
CA ARG A 746 -61.56 1.92 13.92
C ARG A 746 -61.26 3.41 13.80
N TYR A 747 -61.72 4.06 12.73
CA TYR A 747 -61.51 5.50 12.55
C TYR A 747 -62.19 6.34 13.62
N TYR A 748 -63.42 6.01 14.04
CA TYR A 748 -64.05 6.71 15.16
C TYR A 748 -63.31 6.50 16.49
N GLY A 749 -62.79 5.29 16.73
CA GLY A 749 -61.92 5.01 17.87
C GLY A 749 -60.64 5.85 17.85
N ASP A 750 -59.98 5.96 16.70
CA ASP A 750 -58.79 6.79 16.51
C ASP A 750 -59.08 8.27 16.70
N ALA A 751 -60.21 8.75 16.16
CA ALA A 751 -60.65 10.12 16.35
C ALA A 751 -60.83 10.46 17.83
N ARG A 752 -61.52 9.58 18.58
CA ARG A 752 -61.75 9.76 20.01
C ARG A 752 -60.44 9.80 20.80
N ARG A 753 -59.47 8.94 20.47
CA ARG A 753 -58.14 8.96 21.11
C ARG A 753 -57.42 10.30 20.89
N SER A 754 -57.45 10.84 19.67
CA SER A 754 -56.88 12.15 19.38
C SER A 754 -57.61 13.29 20.09
N ILE A 755 -58.94 13.23 20.23
CA ILE A 755 -59.72 14.25 20.94
C ILE A 755 -59.39 14.27 22.44
N ILE A 756 -59.24 13.09 23.06
CA ILE A 756 -58.82 12.99 24.47
C ILE A 756 -57.43 13.59 24.66
N SER A 757 -56.47 13.24 23.80
CA SER A 757 -55.12 13.84 23.81
C SER A 757 -55.18 15.36 23.66
N PHE A 758 -55.99 15.86 22.72
CA PHE A 758 -56.20 17.29 22.53
C PHE A 758 -56.75 17.96 23.80
N ARG A 759 -57.74 17.35 24.47
CA ARG A 759 -58.35 17.85 25.71
C ARG A 759 -57.31 17.96 26.83
N GLU A 760 -56.46 16.96 27.01
CA GLU A 760 -55.39 16.97 28.02
C GLU A 760 -54.37 18.08 27.76
N ILE A 761 -53.90 18.22 26.53
CA ILE A 761 -52.93 19.26 26.13
C ILE A 761 -53.55 20.65 26.27
N ARG A 762 -54.82 20.80 25.92
CA ARG A 762 -55.56 22.05 26.11
C ARG A 762 -55.55 22.49 27.57
N GLY A 763 -55.77 21.58 28.52
CA GLY A 763 -55.72 21.89 29.94
C GLY A 763 -54.36 22.47 30.37
N LYS A 764 -53.26 21.97 29.79
CA LYS A 764 -51.90 22.45 30.06
C LYS A 764 -51.60 23.81 29.42
N LEU A 765 -52.03 24.01 28.18
CA LEU A 765 -51.75 25.22 27.40
C LEU A 765 -52.66 26.40 27.74
N HIS A 766 -53.92 26.15 28.11
CA HIS A 766 -54.92 27.20 28.32
C HIS A 766 -54.42 28.40 29.17
N PRO A 767 -53.75 28.22 30.32
CA PRO A 767 -53.30 29.35 31.13
C PRO A 767 -52.14 30.16 30.52
N ARG A 768 -51.44 29.62 29.52
CA ARG A 768 -50.22 30.20 28.92
C ARG A 768 -50.48 30.97 27.63
N LEU A 769 -51.59 30.66 26.94
CA LEU A 769 -51.94 31.23 25.64
C LEU A 769 -52.48 32.66 25.74
N THR A 770 -52.27 33.46 24.68
CA THR A 770 -52.90 34.79 24.53
C THR A 770 -54.42 34.69 24.40
N GLU A 771 -55.16 35.75 24.72
CA GLU A 771 -56.64 35.77 24.62
C GLU A 771 -57.15 35.38 23.23
N GLN A 772 -56.51 35.87 22.16
CA GLN A 772 -56.86 35.49 20.79
C GLN A 772 -56.59 34.00 20.52
N SER A 773 -55.42 33.50 20.91
CA SER A 773 -55.05 32.09 20.76
C SER A 773 -56.00 31.18 21.54
N GLN A 774 -56.42 31.58 22.75
CA GLN A 774 -57.39 30.83 23.55
C GLN A 774 -58.75 30.75 22.87
N LYS A 775 -59.21 31.83 22.24
CA LYS A 775 -60.45 31.86 21.48
C LYS A 775 -60.39 30.91 20.27
N ASP A 776 -59.35 31.02 19.44
CA ASP A 776 -59.16 30.17 18.26
C ASP A 776 -59.08 28.68 18.66
N PHE A 777 -58.37 28.38 19.76
CA PHE A 777 -58.23 27.02 20.28
C PHE A 777 -59.55 26.49 20.86
N GLY A 778 -60.34 27.38 21.49
CA GLY A 778 -61.69 27.09 21.97
C GLY A 778 -62.67 26.77 20.83
N GLU A 779 -62.62 27.51 19.72
CA GLU A 779 -63.46 27.24 18.54
C GLU A 779 -63.12 25.86 17.91
N ARG A 780 -61.83 25.51 17.83
CA ARG A 780 -61.40 24.18 17.36
C ARG A 780 -61.87 23.07 18.29
N TYR A 781 -61.75 23.28 19.61
CA TYR A 781 -62.22 22.33 20.61
C TYR A 781 -63.72 22.09 20.53
N LEU A 782 -64.52 23.16 20.35
CA LEU A 782 -65.97 23.07 20.18
C LEU A 782 -66.35 22.23 18.94
N GLY A 783 -65.58 22.36 17.86
CA GLY A 783 -65.71 21.48 16.69
C GLY A 783 -65.40 20.02 17.01
N LEU A 784 -64.33 19.76 17.76
CA LEU A 784 -63.96 18.40 18.18
C LEU A 784 -64.99 17.76 19.11
N LEU A 785 -65.63 18.51 20.01
CA LEU A 785 -66.70 17.97 20.87
C LEU A 785 -67.89 17.45 20.04
N SER A 786 -68.22 18.12 18.93
CA SER A 786 -69.24 17.64 18.01
C SER A 786 -68.82 16.33 17.32
N HIS A 787 -67.55 16.23 16.93
CA HIS A 787 -66.98 15.00 16.37
C HIS A 787 -66.89 13.86 17.39
N GLU A 788 -66.61 14.18 18.66
CA GLU A 788 -66.56 13.21 19.74
C GLU A 788 -67.95 12.66 20.04
N PHE A 789 -68.97 13.53 20.06
CA PHE A 789 -70.36 13.10 20.21
C PHE A 789 -70.73 12.10 19.11
N GLU A 790 -70.46 12.43 17.85
CA GLU A 790 -70.68 11.54 16.70
C GLU A 790 -69.92 10.22 16.83
N ALA A 791 -68.62 10.27 17.17
CA ALA A 791 -67.81 9.08 17.36
C ALA A 791 -68.35 8.19 18.48
N CYS A 792 -68.78 8.77 19.60
CA CYS A 792 -69.37 8.03 20.71
C CYS A 792 -70.73 7.40 20.36
N VAL A 793 -71.56 8.08 19.56
CA VAL A 793 -72.80 7.48 19.04
C VAL A 793 -72.51 6.24 18.19
N HIS A 794 -71.56 6.33 17.25
CA HIS A 794 -71.20 5.20 16.40
C HIS A 794 -70.47 4.07 17.13
N LEU A 795 -69.70 4.39 18.17
CA LEU A 795 -69.02 3.42 19.04
C LEU A 795 -69.95 2.87 20.14
N GLU A 796 -71.21 3.32 20.20
CA GLU A 796 -72.19 2.95 21.22
C GLU A 796 -71.74 3.25 22.67
N VAL A 797 -70.94 4.31 22.85
CA VAL A 797 -70.45 4.76 24.16
C VAL A 797 -71.36 5.86 24.70
N TRP A 798 -72.50 5.43 25.25
CA TRP A 798 -73.61 6.29 25.64
C TRP A 798 -73.40 7.10 26.93
N ASP A 799 -72.62 6.57 27.86
CA ASP A 799 -72.38 7.11 29.20
C ASP A 799 -71.68 8.47 29.20
N VAL A 800 -70.87 8.74 28.17
CA VAL A 800 -70.07 9.97 28.05
C VAL A 800 -70.85 11.11 27.38
N LEU A 801 -71.93 10.81 26.65
CA LEU A 801 -72.68 11.80 25.86
C LEU A 801 -73.24 12.98 26.67
N PRO A 802 -73.80 12.80 27.88
CA PRO A 802 -74.29 13.92 28.68
C PRO A 802 -73.18 14.88 29.06
N GLY A 803 -71.99 14.37 29.40
CA GLY A 803 -70.82 15.18 29.74
C GLY A 803 -70.36 16.03 28.54
N ILE A 804 -70.30 15.44 27.35
CA ILE A 804 -69.95 16.17 26.12
C ILE A 804 -70.96 17.28 25.84
N LEU A 805 -72.26 17.01 26.02
CA LEU A 805 -73.31 18.00 25.83
C LEU A 805 -73.17 19.20 26.79
N GLU A 806 -72.88 18.95 28.07
CA GLU A 806 -72.63 20.01 29.05
C GLU A 806 -71.40 20.85 28.67
N GLU A 807 -70.31 20.21 28.21
CA GLU A 807 -69.12 20.93 27.74
C GLU A 807 -69.42 21.82 26.53
N VAL A 808 -70.21 21.33 25.57
CA VAL A 808 -70.63 22.11 24.38
C VAL A 808 -71.53 23.28 24.79
N ALA A 809 -72.47 23.05 25.72
CA ALA A 809 -73.35 24.09 26.23
C ALA A 809 -72.58 25.22 26.93
N GLY A 810 -71.47 24.90 27.60
CA GLY A 810 -70.59 25.88 28.23
C GLY A 810 -70.02 26.95 27.30
N PHE A 811 -69.98 26.70 25.98
CA PHE A 811 -69.56 27.70 24.97
C PHE A 811 -70.65 28.70 24.59
N GLY A 812 -71.91 28.46 24.99
CA GLY A 812 -73.04 29.36 24.70
C GLY A 812 -73.39 29.49 23.22
N GLN A 813 -72.99 28.53 22.38
CA GLN A 813 -73.25 28.53 20.93
C GLN A 813 -74.36 27.55 20.54
N LEU A 814 -75.30 28.00 19.71
CA LEU A 814 -76.48 27.22 19.34
C LEU A 814 -76.26 26.18 18.24
N GLN A 815 -75.37 26.47 17.28
CA GLN A 815 -75.19 25.61 16.12
C GLN A 815 -74.60 24.24 16.48
N PRO A 816 -73.58 24.12 17.36
CA PRO A 816 -73.08 22.83 17.82
C PRO A 816 -74.14 22.01 18.56
N LEU A 817 -74.91 22.63 19.46
CA LEU A 817 -76.02 21.97 20.14
C LEU A 817 -77.07 21.43 19.16
N ARG A 818 -77.39 22.20 18.11
CA ARG A 818 -78.29 21.74 17.04
C ARG A 818 -77.75 20.54 16.27
N ARG A 819 -76.47 20.52 15.95
CA ARG A 819 -75.84 19.36 15.29
C ARG A 819 -75.92 18.10 16.16
N ILE A 820 -75.65 18.24 17.46
CA ILE A 820 -75.80 17.15 18.43
C ILE A 820 -77.26 16.66 18.48
N GLY A 821 -78.22 17.60 18.45
CA GLY A 821 -79.65 17.30 18.37
C GLY A 821 -80.00 16.48 17.14
N ASP A 822 -79.52 16.88 15.97
CA ASP A 822 -79.75 16.14 14.73
C ASP A 822 -79.10 14.75 14.77
N MET A 823 -77.90 14.61 15.35
CA MET A 823 -77.21 13.32 15.53
C MET A 823 -77.98 12.36 16.44
N ILE A 824 -78.41 12.81 17.62
CA ILE A 824 -79.14 11.95 18.57
C ILE A 824 -80.53 11.56 18.04
N LEU A 825 -81.17 12.42 17.25
CA LEU A 825 -82.44 12.13 16.58
C LEU A 825 -82.33 11.04 15.51
N CYS A 826 -81.15 10.91 14.90
CA CYS A 826 -80.87 9.86 13.91
C CYS A 826 -80.22 8.60 14.52
N ALA A 827 -79.88 8.63 15.81
CA ALA A 827 -79.18 7.54 16.47
C ALA A 827 -80.15 6.50 17.04
N ASP A 828 -79.78 5.22 16.97
CA ASP A 828 -80.47 4.11 17.64
C ASP A 828 -80.06 4.02 19.12
N ALA A 829 -80.16 5.14 19.84
CA ALA A 829 -79.76 5.24 21.23
C ALA A 829 -80.77 4.55 22.19
N PRO A 830 -80.32 3.97 23.31
CA PRO A 830 -81.23 3.47 24.35
C PRO A 830 -82.18 4.58 24.83
N THR A 831 -83.48 4.26 24.95
CA THR A 831 -84.53 5.24 25.29
C THR A 831 -84.19 6.15 26.48
N PRO A 832 -83.63 5.66 27.61
CA PRO A 832 -83.28 6.53 28.74
C PRO A 832 -82.20 7.56 28.39
N VAL A 833 -81.23 7.18 27.56
CA VAL A 833 -80.14 8.05 27.11
C VAL A 833 -80.69 9.10 26.14
N PHE A 834 -81.47 8.66 25.15
CA PHE A 834 -82.12 9.56 24.19
C PHE A 834 -82.93 10.65 24.88
N LEU A 835 -83.80 10.26 25.82
CA LEU A 835 -84.65 11.19 26.56
C LEU A 835 -83.82 12.19 27.37
N THR A 836 -82.76 11.72 28.04
CA THR A 836 -81.90 12.56 28.89
C THR A 836 -81.10 13.57 28.07
N ILE A 837 -80.49 13.14 26.95
CA ILE A 837 -79.74 14.02 26.06
C ILE A 837 -80.66 15.08 25.44
N LEU A 838 -81.82 14.68 24.93
CA LEU A 838 -82.76 15.60 24.29
C LEU A 838 -83.35 16.61 25.29
N GLU A 839 -83.65 16.17 26.52
CA GLU A 839 -84.09 17.05 27.62
C GLU A 839 -83.02 18.10 27.97
N ASN A 840 -81.77 17.68 28.21
CA ASN A 840 -80.66 18.59 28.49
C ASN A 840 -80.42 19.58 27.34
N LEU A 841 -80.47 19.09 26.11
CA LEU A 841 -80.26 19.90 24.92
C LEU A 841 -81.33 20.98 24.74
N ILE A 842 -82.60 20.64 24.98
CA ILE A 842 -83.71 21.61 24.99
C ILE A 842 -83.47 22.66 26.07
N ASN A 843 -83.12 22.25 27.29
CA ASN A 843 -82.87 23.15 28.41
C ASN A 843 -81.76 24.17 28.08
N HIS A 844 -80.63 23.71 27.54
CA HIS A 844 -79.52 24.59 27.13
C HIS A 844 -79.90 25.51 25.97
N CYS A 845 -80.60 25.00 24.95
CA CYS A 845 -81.02 25.81 23.81
C CYS A 845 -81.99 26.93 24.22
N ILE A 846 -82.94 26.65 25.13
CA ILE A 846 -83.88 27.65 25.64
C ILE A 846 -83.14 28.80 26.33
N GLN A 847 -82.15 28.47 27.16
CA GLN A 847 -81.34 29.45 27.89
C GLN A 847 -80.56 30.34 26.92
N ILE A 848 -79.95 29.77 25.88
CA ILE A 848 -79.09 30.51 24.94
C ILE A 848 -79.92 31.33 23.92
N GLU A 849 -81.02 30.79 23.37
CA GLU A 849 -81.85 31.50 22.36
C GLU A 849 -82.68 32.64 22.95
N LYS A 850 -82.54 32.93 24.25
CA LYS A 850 -83.44 33.82 25.01
C LYS A 850 -84.91 33.48 24.70
N HIS A 851 -85.22 32.19 24.59
CA HIS A 851 -86.55 31.62 24.35
C HIS A 851 -87.16 31.78 22.94
N LYS A 852 -86.37 31.86 21.86
CA LYS A 852 -86.94 31.64 20.50
C LYS A 852 -87.23 30.15 20.29
N ILE A 853 -88.51 29.77 20.22
CA ILE A 853 -88.94 28.36 20.36
C ILE A 853 -89.14 27.61 19.05
N GLY A 854 -89.16 28.26 17.89
CA GLY A 854 -89.63 27.63 16.64
C GLY A 854 -89.02 26.25 16.28
N LYS A 855 -87.71 26.05 16.42
CA LYS A 855 -87.09 24.72 16.24
C LYS A 855 -87.12 23.85 17.50
N ILE A 856 -87.05 24.48 18.68
CA ILE A 856 -87.06 23.82 19.98
C ILE A 856 -88.42 23.16 20.26
N SER A 857 -89.55 23.75 19.82
CA SER A 857 -90.88 23.17 19.99
C SER A 857 -91.04 21.82 19.31
N ARG A 858 -90.38 21.62 18.16
CA ARG A 858 -90.38 20.32 17.48
C ARG A 858 -89.64 19.26 18.28
N TRP A 859 -88.52 19.64 18.90
CA TRP A 859 -87.79 18.73 19.79
C TRP A 859 -88.56 18.46 21.08
N ILE A 860 -89.23 19.47 21.65
CA ILE A 860 -90.15 19.30 22.79
C ILE A 860 -91.26 18.33 22.41
N ARG A 861 -91.84 18.44 21.22
CA ARG A 861 -92.84 17.48 20.72
C ARG A 861 -92.28 16.07 20.63
N VAL A 862 -91.10 15.88 20.04
CA VAL A 862 -90.47 14.55 19.93
C VAL A 862 -90.20 13.97 21.32
N LEU A 863 -89.65 14.78 22.23
CA LEU A 863 -89.37 14.38 23.60
C LEU A 863 -90.67 14.01 24.33
N LEU A 864 -91.68 14.87 24.28
CA LEU A 864 -92.97 14.67 24.92
C LEU A 864 -93.68 13.43 24.35
N GLN A 865 -93.71 13.24 23.03
CA GLN A 865 -94.30 12.07 22.39
C GLN A 865 -93.67 10.77 22.89
N ARG A 866 -92.35 10.73 23.04
CA ARG A 866 -91.62 9.57 23.56
C ARG A 866 -91.82 9.40 25.07
N SER A 867 -91.85 10.48 25.85
CA SER A 867 -92.13 10.43 27.29
C SER A 867 -93.55 9.95 27.58
N LEU A 868 -94.55 10.35 26.79
CA LEU A 868 -95.94 9.90 26.96
C LEU A 868 -96.13 8.38 26.77
N GLN A 869 -95.17 7.69 26.11
CA GLN A 869 -95.23 6.24 25.89
C GLN A 869 -94.74 5.41 27.09
N GLY A 870 -94.07 6.00 28.09
CA GLY A 870 -93.50 5.21 29.19
C GLY A 870 -92.84 5.96 30.35
N ASP A 871 -92.75 7.29 30.32
CA ASP A 871 -92.15 8.14 31.37
C ASP A 871 -93.04 9.38 31.61
N LEU A 872 -94.16 9.15 32.28
CA LEU A 872 -95.19 10.18 32.53
C LEU A 872 -94.69 11.28 33.47
N ASP A 873 -93.77 10.99 34.38
CA ASP A 873 -93.16 11.99 35.28
C ASP A 873 -92.33 13.00 34.49
N ARG A 874 -91.55 12.54 33.50
CA ARG A 874 -90.83 13.43 32.58
C ARG A 874 -91.79 14.21 31.70
N ALA A 875 -92.82 13.57 31.15
CA ALA A 875 -93.84 14.26 30.36
C ALA A 875 -94.49 15.40 31.16
N GLU A 876 -94.81 15.17 32.44
CA GLU A 876 -95.38 16.19 33.32
C GLU A 876 -94.44 17.38 33.50
N ARG A 877 -93.15 17.15 33.81
CA ARG A 877 -92.16 18.23 33.94
C ARG A 877 -92.03 19.06 32.66
N LEU A 878 -92.06 18.41 31.50
CA LEU A 878 -92.02 19.08 30.20
C LEU A 878 -93.26 19.95 29.96
N ILE A 879 -94.45 19.49 30.36
CA ILE A 879 -95.65 20.32 30.27
C ILE A 879 -95.57 21.54 31.18
N TYR A 880 -95.08 21.40 32.41
CA TYR A 880 -94.83 22.56 33.26
C TYR A 880 -93.85 23.54 32.63
N GLN A 881 -92.78 23.03 31.99
CA GLN A 881 -91.82 23.86 31.26
C GLN A 881 -92.47 24.58 30.08
N VAL A 882 -93.29 23.90 29.27
CA VAL A 882 -94.04 24.52 28.16
C VAL A 882 -95.00 25.60 28.68
N LEU A 883 -95.71 25.34 29.77
CA LEU A 883 -96.60 26.33 30.40
C LEU A 883 -95.84 27.55 30.93
N ASP A 884 -94.68 27.35 31.58
CA ASP A 884 -93.84 28.46 32.05
C ASP A 884 -93.34 29.32 30.87
N ILE A 885 -92.94 28.67 29.78
CA ILE A 885 -92.54 29.33 28.53
C ILE A 885 -93.71 30.16 27.96
N CYS A 886 -94.92 29.58 27.88
CA CYS A 886 -96.10 30.26 27.32
C CYS A 886 -96.61 31.41 28.20
N LYS A 887 -96.40 31.36 29.52
CA LYS A 887 -96.78 32.44 30.45
C LYS A 887 -95.90 33.69 30.31
N ARG A 888 -94.73 33.60 29.67
CA ARG A 888 -93.80 34.74 29.50
C ARG A 888 -94.23 35.61 28.31
N PRO A 889 -94.63 36.89 28.51
CA PRO A 889 -95.27 37.71 27.49
C PRO A 889 -94.36 38.04 26.28
N ALA A 890 -93.04 38.01 26.46
CA ALA A 890 -92.07 38.23 25.39
C ALA A 890 -91.98 37.05 24.39
N VAL A 891 -92.49 35.88 24.77
CA VAL A 891 -92.21 34.59 24.12
C VAL A 891 -93.49 33.86 23.70
N ALA A 892 -94.58 34.10 24.43
CA ALA A 892 -95.91 33.58 24.14
C ALA A 892 -96.37 33.84 22.69
N LYS A 893 -95.88 34.92 22.07
CA LYS A 893 -96.23 35.24 20.68
C LYS A 893 -95.53 34.34 19.66
N ASP A 894 -94.41 33.72 20.03
CA ASP A 894 -93.50 33.02 19.12
C ASP A 894 -93.60 31.48 19.20
N TYR A 895 -94.44 30.92 20.09
CA TYR A 895 -94.70 29.48 20.14
C TYR A 895 -95.57 29.06 18.93
N PRO A 896 -95.14 28.07 18.12
CA PRO A 896 -95.92 27.61 16.97
C PRO A 896 -97.30 27.06 17.37
N GLN A 897 -98.36 27.54 16.71
CA GLN A 897 -99.74 27.22 17.08
C GLN A 897 -100.06 25.74 16.87
N ASP A 898 -99.64 25.17 15.75
CA ASP A 898 -99.80 23.74 15.44
C ASP A 898 -99.20 22.83 16.54
N GLU A 899 -98.13 23.27 17.20
CA GLU A 899 -97.49 22.50 18.28
C GLU A 899 -98.29 22.62 19.59
N LEU A 900 -98.85 23.79 19.92
CA LEU A 900 -99.73 23.96 21.08
C LEU A 900 -101.03 23.17 20.91
N GLU A 901 -101.63 23.21 19.71
CA GLU A 901 -102.81 22.42 19.36
C GLU A 901 -102.53 20.92 19.50
N TRP A 902 -101.38 20.45 18.97
CA TRP A 902 -100.99 19.05 19.09
C TRP A 902 -100.75 18.64 20.55
N ILE A 903 -100.08 19.47 21.35
CA ILE A 903 -99.86 19.20 22.78
C ILE A 903 -101.22 19.12 23.49
N ALA A 904 -102.09 20.12 23.33
CA ALA A 904 -103.41 20.13 23.97
C ALA A 904 -104.24 18.88 23.59
N ALA A 905 -104.29 18.53 22.31
CA ALA A 905 -105.00 17.33 21.84
C ALA A 905 -104.39 16.03 22.38
N SER A 906 -103.06 15.92 22.44
CA SER A 906 -102.37 14.72 22.91
C SER A 906 -102.57 14.49 24.41
N LEU A 907 -102.48 15.56 25.21
CA LEU A 907 -102.74 15.51 26.65
C LEU A 907 -104.21 15.21 26.94
N TRP A 908 -105.13 15.78 26.14
CA TRP A 908 -106.55 15.49 26.27
C TRP A 908 -106.84 14.00 26.00
N ASN A 909 -106.28 13.45 24.92
CA ASN A 909 -106.43 12.03 24.59
C ASN A 909 -105.86 11.13 25.68
N LEU A 910 -104.68 11.45 26.24
CA LEU A 910 -104.14 10.73 27.39
C LEU A 910 -105.07 10.79 28.60
N GLY A 911 -105.67 11.95 28.87
CA GLY A 911 -106.67 12.10 29.93
C GLY A 911 -107.88 11.19 29.71
N ILE A 912 -108.38 11.10 28.48
CA ILE A 912 -109.46 10.15 28.11
C ILE A 912 -109.01 8.70 28.30
N ASP A 913 -107.82 8.33 27.84
CA ASP A 913 -107.30 6.97 27.95
C ASP A 913 -107.19 6.55 29.43
N GLN A 914 -106.72 7.44 30.30
CA GLN A 914 -106.66 7.20 31.74
C GLN A 914 -108.05 7.12 32.39
N ASN A 915 -109.00 7.94 31.93
CA ASN A 915 -110.39 7.87 32.37
C ASN A 915 -111.03 6.52 32.01
N CYS A 916 -110.74 6.02 30.80
CA CYS A 916 -111.17 4.70 30.34
C CYS A 916 -110.48 3.57 31.11
N ALA A 917 -109.22 3.76 31.52
CA ALA A 917 -108.47 2.83 32.35
C ALA A 917 -108.87 2.86 33.85
N GLY A 918 -109.72 3.80 34.27
CA GLY A 918 -110.20 3.95 35.65
C GLY A 918 -109.31 4.80 36.57
N ASP A 919 -108.26 5.42 36.05
CA ASP A 919 -107.44 6.41 36.77
C ASP A 919 -108.06 7.81 36.60
N TYR A 920 -109.07 8.10 37.42
CA TYR A 920 -109.78 9.37 37.39
C TYR A 920 -108.92 10.56 37.83
N ALA A 921 -107.97 10.33 38.76
CA ALA A 921 -107.07 11.37 39.25
C ALA A 921 -106.05 11.77 38.18
N GLY A 922 -105.43 10.80 37.51
CA GLY A 922 -104.59 11.03 36.34
C GLY A 922 -105.36 11.69 35.20
N SER A 923 -106.53 11.13 34.85
CA SER A 923 -107.43 11.69 33.82
C SER A 923 -107.68 13.18 34.02
N LYS A 924 -108.10 13.55 35.24
CA LYS A 924 -108.35 14.94 35.62
C LYS A 924 -107.11 15.80 35.43
N LYS A 925 -105.95 15.35 35.94
CA LYS A 925 -104.68 16.07 35.86
C LYS A 925 -104.24 16.35 34.42
N TRP A 926 -104.25 15.34 33.55
CA TRP A 926 -103.81 15.52 32.15
C TRP A 926 -104.82 16.33 31.31
N ALA A 927 -106.11 16.21 31.59
CA ALA A 927 -107.12 17.05 30.97
C ALA A 927 -107.05 18.52 31.43
N GLU A 928 -106.70 18.79 32.70
CA GLU A 928 -106.41 20.13 33.20
C GLU A 928 -105.17 20.74 32.53
N PHE A 929 -104.12 19.94 32.30
CA PHE A 929 -102.98 20.38 31.49
C PHE A 929 -103.36 20.69 30.04
N ALA A 930 -104.20 19.85 29.42
CA ALA A 930 -104.70 20.09 28.07
C ALA A 930 -105.47 21.42 27.97
N LEU A 931 -106.35 21.69 28.93
CA LEU A 931 -107.08 22.97 29.05
C LEU A 931 -106.12 24.15 29.20
N SER A 932 -105.14 24.01 30.08
CA SER A 932 -104.15 25.05 30.36
C SER A 932 -103.31 25.40 29.12
N ILE A 933 -102.95 24.41 28.30
CA ILE A 933 -102.24 24.64 27.03
C ILE A 933 -103.16 25.24 25.97
N ALA A 934 -104.41 24.76 25.87
CA ALA A 934 -105.40 25.25 24.91
C ALA A 934 -105.68 26.76 25.07
N GLY A 935 -105.67 27.29 26.29
CA GLY A 935 -105.83 28.73 26.54
C GLY A 935 -104.71 29.62 25.97
N PHE A 936 -103.58 29.03 25.55
CA PHE A 936 -102.50 29.76 24.85
C PHE A 936 -102.60 29.68 23.33
N VAL A 937 -103.56 28.92 22.77
CA VAL A 937 -103.82 28.85 21.33
C VAL A 937 -104.56 30.11 20.88
N LYS A 938 -104.10 30.72 19.79
CA LYS A 938 -104.63 31.99 19.25
C LYS A 938 -105.79 31.77 18.28
N ASP A 939 -106.75 30.94 18.66
CA ASP A 939 -107.96 30.64 17.88
C ASP A 939 -109.21 31.41 18.35
N GLY A 940 -109.01 32.35 19.29
CA GLY A 940 -110.10 33.07 19.95
C GLY A 940 -110.75 32.31 21.10
N GLY A 941 -110.08 31.29 21.67
CA GLY A 941 -110.57 30.50 22.80
C GLY A 941 -111.50 29.36 22.39
N GLN A 942 -111.51 28.98 21.10
CA GLN A 942 -112.41 27.96 20.57
C GLN A 942 -112.04 26.56 21.10
N LEU A 943 -110.75 26.21 21.04
CA LEU A 943 -110.22 24.94 21.53
C LEU A 943 -110.39 24.83 23.04
N GLU A 944 -110.06 25.88 23.80
CA GLU A 944 -110.25 25.91 25.25
C GLU A 944 -111.73 25.70 25.62
N SER A 945 -112.65 26.44 24.98
CA SER A 945 -114.10 26.31 25.22
C SER A 945 -114.62 24.90 24.87
N LEU A 946 -114.14 24.32 23.78
CA LEU A 946 -114.50 22.96 23.36
C LEU A 946 -114.04 21.91 24.38
N LEU A 947 -112.78 22.00 24.83
CA LEU A 947 -112.23 21.08 25.82
C LEU A 947 -112.91 21.28 27.18
N GLN A 948 -113.23 22.52 27.58
CA GLN A 948 -113.91 22.82 28.85
C GLN A 948 -115.33 22.25 28.90
N GLY A 949 -116.07 22.34 27.78
CA GLY A 949 -117.38 21.72 27.64
C GLY A 949 -117.32 20.19 27.70
N LYS A 950 -116.27 19.58 27.14
CA LYS A 950 -116.05 18.12 27.27
C LYS A 950 -115.58 17.72 28.67
N PHE A 951 -114.83 18.59 29.36
CA PHE A 951 -114.29 18.33 30.70
C PHE A 951 -115.40 18.26 31.74
N ALA A 952 -116.43 19.11 31.62
CA ALA A 952 -117.62 19.04 32.47
C ALA A 952 -118.39 17.70 32.38
N ASN A 953 -118.17 16.93 31.31
CA ASN A 953 -118.81 15.63 31.08
C ASN A 953 -117.91 14.44 31.43
N LEU A 954 -116.67 14.67 31.88
CA LEU A 954 -115.77 13.60 32.33
C LEU A 954 -116.17 13.11 33.73
N ARG A 955 -115.95 11.82 34.00
CA ARG A 955 -116.17 11.24 35.33
C ARG A 955 -115.04 11.70 36.25
N THR A 956 -115.33 12.63 37.16
CA THR A 956 -114.32 13.24 38.06
C THR A 956 -114.57 12.87 39.53
N ILE A 957 -114.44 11.59 39.89
CA ILE A 957 -114.46 11.17 41.30
C ILE A 957 -113.10 10.61 41.68
#